data_AF-A0A7C3BZV6-F1
#
_entry.id   AF-A0A7C3BZV6-F1
#
_cell.length_a   1.000
_cell.length_b   1.000
_cell.length_c   1.000
_cell.angle_alpha   90.00
_cell.angle_beta   90.00
_cell.angle_gamma   90.00
#
_symmetry.space_group_name_H-M   'P 1'
#
loop_
_entity.id
_entity.type
_entity.pdbx_description
1 polymer ?
#
loop_
_entity_poly.entity_id
_entity_poly.type
_entity_poly.pdbx_seq_one_letter_code
_entity_poly.pdbx_strand_id
1 'polypeptide(L)'
;MRTLSATLLAVQKEATRTPYAKVEAKNLITGVVRLDWSRLYTGSEDDFFHAMAMPGNGNLVRLRVTPLVDSRKLYHQLVTNPDENSDYSSWSYLSIDDVFNVASCADGAKVSQFYIEDTSFEEVVWVSPINHDDPDSAWTNETNAYDENTGTYAYCCAYHTWGYYLKLGVSTSPSLGTIECTGIKIRFSNIPSQGMMLDVDVSPDNSEWHTVVDNACLGPEDNNVWKEYSCDKQTVWCTRIRVFGYGDSGHQYRLNEFYFKTDKDGPSDIYHRESTDNGSNWGSWSKIGESPTAAVHGLAADYKANGDLALFFTDNTTLYVQKRLSGNWQSEAASGKSTGALSSVAAVYDSDWNLLLTGKDISGNYKLWSLIYGDGGDVGAGTWSDLKEIASAESAEGFSFQSVFIDKPDVFRAVYIEKFTGTESYNRPHWSHSVLGASFLSNLWREPVPFNLSSEYGLAIAHYGDYCWMSNPAGVWIALLASTSIDLTSAVLSARMELAPQAGKLSVDLRNDDGSYASPGQGSLAVLDIGCQVDFSPGYVTSSGNEVSSGLSFILEAYEHTSSGGKATLVLYALDGWESIDRWRARHQFRWNKSSNELSVKEILEFVLARVGLKLEVVSQSSVITGYYPEFTINPDTRGDTVVRKLLSFVPDVIFIEGNKAYLVNPQSSDASAYSYFSPYTANHIIFEGRYRVGAWEFNRVQVEGDAVIKDSFEWDEIDRLYDRFRQLYDINISTSGQAQARGEAYLREAEIESASGLIRIPVNCGQQLYDVIAITDDRAGLTAEKKRVLGLILNHQPGKGQYEHCLAVGAV
;
A
#
# COMPACT_ATOMS: atom_id res chain seq x y z
N MET A 1 13.33 -25.84 -17.55
CA MET A 1 14.67 -25.44 -18.04
C MET A 1 14.60 -24.09 -18.72
N ARG A 2 15.62 -23.26 -18.51
CA ARG A 2 15.75 -21.96 -19.18
C ARG A 2 16.02 -22.14 -20.67
N THR A 3 15.48 -21.24 -21.47
CA THR A 3 15.79 -21.14 -22.90
C THR A 3 17.24 -20.67 -23.08
N LEU A 4 17.99 -21.35 -23.95
CA LEU A 4 19.37 -21.00 -24.32
C LEU A 4 19.45 -20.67 -25.81
N SER A 5 20.44 -19.87 -26.21
CA SER A 5 20.78 -19.74 -27.62
C SER A 5 21.22 -21.08 -28.20
N ALA A 6 21.04 -21.27 -29.51
CA ALA A 6 21.40 -22.52 -30.16
C ALA A 6 22.90 -22.84 -30.03
N THR A 7 23.76 -21.82 -30.08
CA THR A 7 25.21 -21.95 -29.96
C THR A 7 25.64 -22.27 -28.52
N LEU A 8 25.03 -21.66 -27.51
CA LEU A 8 25.28 -22.01 -26.10
C LEU A 8 24.80 -23.42 -25.76
N LEU A 9 23.62 -23.81 -26.25
CA LEU A 9 23.08 -25.17 -26.10
C LEU A 9 23.99 -26.23 -26.74
N ALA A 10 24.61 -25.92 -27.88
CA ALA A 10 25.55 -26.80 -28.56
C ALA A 10 26.85 -26.94 -27.75
N VAL A 11 27.50 -25.82 -27.39
CA VAL A 11 28.80 -25.82 -26.69
C VAL A 11 28.71 -26.50 -25.33
N GLN A 12 27.62 -26.32 -24.56
CA GLN A 12 27.49 -26.99 -23.27
C GLN A 12 27.46 -28.53 -23.38
N LYS A 13 27.23 -29.10 -24.57
CA LYS A 13 27.25 -30.56 -24.80
C LYS A 13 28.62 -31.09 -25.26
N GLU A 14 29.59 -30.22 -25.56
CA GLU A 14 30.90 -30.63 -26.12
C GLU A 14 31.86 -31.24 -25.08
N ALA A 15 32.90 -31.94 -25.54
CA ALA A 15 33.94 -32.50 -24.65
C ALA A 15 34.69 -31.40 -23.90
N THR A 16 35.06 -30.39 -24.67
CA THR A 16 35.97 -29.32 -24.31
C THR A 16 35.19 -28.04 -24.45
N ARG A 17 35.27 -27.20 -23.42
CA ARG A 17 34.51 -25.96 -23.34
C ARG A 17 35.37 -24.91 -22.66
N THR A 18 35.16 -23.65 -22.99
CA THR A 18 35.78 -22.53 -22.26
C THR A 18 34.70 -21.86 -21.43
N PRO A 19 34.72 -22.03 -20.09
CA PRO A 19 33.76 -21.38 -19.20
C PRO A 19 33.73 -19.87 -19.36
N TYR A 20 32.55 -19.28 -19.28
CA TYR A 20 32.35 -17.84 -19.14
C TYR A 20 31.19 -17.59 -18.18
N ALA A 21 31.50 -17.26 -16.92
CA ALA A 21 30.50 -17.03 -15.89
C ALA A 21 30.45 -15.53 -15.56
N LYS A 22 29.35 -14.87 -15.92
CA LYS A 22 29.19 -13.43 -15.75
C LYS A 22 28.67 -13.10 -14.35
N VAL A 23 29.27 -12.10 -13.70
CA VAL A 23 28.83 -11.57 -12.40
C VAL A 23 28.63 -10.06 -12.53
N GLU A 24 27.44 -9.58 -12.15
CA GLU A 24 27.11 -8.15 -12.18
C GLU A 24 26.47 -7.71 -10.86
N ALA A 25 26.88 -6.57 -10.33
CA ALA A 25 26.17 -5.89 -9.25
C ALA A 25 25.29 -4.78 -9.82
N LYS A 26 24.06 -4.61 -9.31
CA LYS A 26 23.06 -3.66 -9.81
C LYS A 26 22.35 -2.94 -8.66
N ASN A 27 21.94 -1.69 -8.88
CA ASN A 27 21.14 -0.91 -7.92
C ASN A 27 19.66 -1.35 -7.91
N LEU A 28 19.42 -2.65 -8.02
CA LEU A 28 18.09 -3.24 -7.98
C LEU A 28 17.88 -3.93 -6.64
N ILE A 29 16.63 -4.02 -6.24
CA ILE A 29 16.15 -4.89 -5.19
C ILE A 29 14.96 -5.66 -5.76
N THR A 30 15.07 -6.98 -5.86
CA THR A 30 14.05 -7.85 -6.48
C THR A 30 13.61 -7.36 -7.87
N GLY A 31 14.58 -6.96 -8.70
CA GLY A 31 14.35 -6.48 -10.06
C GLY A 31 13.81 -5.05 -10.20
N VAL A 32 13.50 -4.35 -9.12
CA VAL A 32 13.04 -2.94 -9.12
C VAL A 32 14.18 -2.03 -8.68
N VAL A 33 14.30 -0.83 -9.26
CA VAL A 33 15.37 0.10 -8.86
C VAL A 33 15.19 0.52 -7.41
N ARG A 34 16.25 0.34 -6.61
CA ARG A 34 16.32 0.77 -5.22
C ARG A 34 16.50 2.28 -5.19
N LEU A 35 15.54 2.98 -4.60
CA LEU A 35 15.60 4.44 -4.47
C LEU A 35 16.38 4.82 -3.22
N ASP A 36 17.63 5.21 -3.41
CA ASP A 36 18.50 5.73 -2.36
C ASP A 36 18.29 7.25 -2.24
N TRP A 37 17.35 7.64 -1.37
CA TRP A 37 16.92 9.03 -1.21
C TRP A 37 18.00 9.92 -0.60
N SER A 38 18.30 11.03 -1.30
CA SER A 38 19.14 12.12 -0.81
C SER A 38 18.30 13.37 -0.61
N ARG A 39 18.43 14.04 0.54
CA ARG A 39 17.71 15.28 0.84
C ARG A 39 18.45 16.48 0.24
N LEU A 40 17.80 17.23 -0.63
CA LEU A 40 18.33 18.45 -1.24
C LEU A 40 17.97 19.71 -0.44
N TYR A 41 16.83 19.69 0.25
CA TYR A 41 16.33 20.88 0.95
C TYR A 41 15.78 20.57 2.34
N THR A 42 16.06 21.47 3.30
CA THR A 42 15.45 21.53 4.63
C THR A 42 15.02 22.97 4.91
N GLY A 43 13.73 23.18 5.06
CA GLY A 43 13.11 24.47 5.35
C GLY A 43 12.43 24.54 6.71
N SER A 44 11.64 25.58 6.90
CA SER A 44 10.84 25.83 8.12
C SER A 44 9.38 26.10 7.82
N GLU A 45 8.94 25.83 6.60
CA GLU A 45 7.56 25.90 6.17
C GLU A 45 6.70 24.90 6.93
N ASP A 46 5.49 25.31 7.30
CA ASP A 46 4.55 24.42 7.99
C ASP A 46 4.19 23.22 7.11
N ASP A 47 4.15 22.04 7.74
CA ASP A 47 3.69 20.81 7.12
C ASP A 47 2.16 20.82 7.06
N PHE A 48 1.63 21.05 5.86
CA PHE A 48 0.20 21.15 5.58
C PHE A 48 -0.09 20.65 4.16
N PHE A 49 -1.33 20.77 3.68
CA PHE A 49 -1.71 20.32 2.34
C PHE A 49 -0.77 20.89 1.27
N HIS A 50 -0.26 20.00 0.43
CA HIS A 50 0.71 20.31 -0.60
C HIS A 50 0.56 19.37 -1.79
N ALA A 51 1.07 19.81 -2.94
CA ALA A 51 1.10 19.01 -4.16
C ALA A 51 2.38 19.30 -4.94
N MET A 52 2.78 18.36 -5.78
CA MET A 52 3.99 18.43 -6.60
C MET A 52 3.71 17.87 -7.99
N ALA A 53 4.27 18.48 -9.01
CA ALA A 53 4.29 17.93 -10.36
C ALA A 53 5.62 18.28 -11.05
N MET A 54 6.05 17.41 -11.96
CA MET A 54 7.22 17.64 -12.81
C MET A 54 6.81 17.58 -14.29
N PRO A 55 6.67 18.73 -14.98
CA PRO A 55 6.46 18.73 -16.42
C PRO A 55 7.66 18.15 -17.19
N GLY A 56 7.44 17.86 -18.47
CA GLY A 56 8.37 17.17 -19.38
C GLY A 56 9.67 17.90 -19.71
N ASN A 57 9.97 19.02 -19.07
CA ASN A 57 11.30 19.65 -19.09
C ASN A 57 12.09 19.44 -17.79
N GLY A 58 11.52 18.78 -16.78
CA GLY A 58 12.14 18.51 -15.49
C GLY A 58 12.08 19.65 -14.49
N ASN A 59 11.33 20.73 -14.75
CA ASN A 59 11.05 21.72 -13.72
C ASN A 59 10.30 21.07 -12.55
N LEU A 60 10.54 21.56 -11.33
CA LEU A 60 9.77 21.18 -10.16
C LEU A 60 8.73 22.26 -9.87
N VAL A 61 7.45 21.90 -9.95
CA VAL A 61 6.32 22.77 -9.63
C VAL A 61 5.68 22.28 -8.34
N ARG A 62 5.56 23.17 -7.36
CA ARG A 62 4.99 22.85 -6.04
C ARG A 62 3.87 23.80 -5.65
N LEU A 63 2.89 23.26 -4.94
CA LEU A 63 1.88 24.00 -4.20
C LEU A 63 1.99 23.69 -2.72
N ARG A 64 1.74 24.69 -1.87
CA ARG A 64 1.52 24.50 -0.44
C ARG A 64 0.43 25.44 0.05
N VAL A 65 -0.26 24.99 1.09
CA VAL A 65 -1.26 25.77 1.82
C VAL A 65 -0.70 26.06 3.21
N THR A 66 -0.93 27.25 3.77
CA THR A 66 -0.55 27.52 5.17
C THR A 66 -1.58 26.95 6.14
N PRO A 67 -1.26 26.76 7.43
CA PRO A 67 -2.25 26.32 8.41
C PRO A 67 -3.37 27.35 8.61
N LEU A 68 -4.46 26.94 9.27
CA LEU A 68 -5.60 27.81 9.59
C LEU A 68 -5.21 29.10 10.33
N VAL A 69 -4.20 29.03 11.21
CA VAL A 69 -3.70 30.21 11.95
C VAL A 69 -3.08 31.28 11.06
N ASP A 70 -2.76 30.96 9.81
CA ASP A 70 -2.29 31.89 8.78
C ASP A 70 -3.21 31.91 7.55
N SER A 71 -4.53 31.79 7.81
CA SER A 71 -5.61 31.97 6.82
C SER A 71 -5.55 31.03 5.61
N ARG A 72 -4.85 29.89 5.68
CA ARG A 72 -4.79 28.91 4.59
C ARG A 72 -4.46 29.50 3.22
N LYS A 73 -3.44 30.36 3.22
CA LYS A 73 -2.88 31.00 2.04
C LYS A 73 -2.31 29.97 1.08
N LEU A 74 -2.63 30.11 -0.20
CA LEU A 74 -2.07 29.29 -1.27
C LEU A 74 -0.76 29.89 -1.80
N TYR A 75 0.29 29.08 -1.77
CA TYR A 75 1.60 29.41 -2.30
C TYR A 75 1.99 28.48 -3.46
N HIS A 76 2.76 29.03 -4.38
CA HIS A 76 3.32 28.35 -5.53
C HIS A 76 4.85 28.48 -5.56
N GLN A 77 5.53 27.46 -6.04
CA GLN A 77 6.94 27.52 -6.37
C GLN A 77 7.23 26.82 -7.69
N LEU A 78 8.11 27.42 -8.48
CA LEU A 78 8.74 26.84 -9.66
C LEU A 78 10.25 26.82 -9.43
N VAL A 79 10.86 25.64 -9.47
CA VAL A 79 12.32 25.47 -9.49
C VAL A 79 12.73 24.92 -10.85
N THR A 80 13.50 25.70 -11.60
CA THR A 80 13.94 25.32 -12.94
C THR A 80 15.18 24.46 -12.88
N ASN A 81 15.18 23.30 -13.55
CA ASN A 81 16.30 22.33 -13.54
C ASN A 81 16.82 22.06 -12.12
N PRO A 82 15.96 21.55 -11.20
CA PRO A 82 16.31 21.39 -9.80
C PRO A 82 17.52 20.47 -9.61
N ASP A 83 18.44 20.89 -8.75
CA ASP A 83 19.63 20.15 -8.34
C ASP A 83 19.99 20.48 -6.87
N GLU A 84 21.13 19.97 -6.39
CA GLU A 84 21.64 20.22 -5.04
C GLU A 84 22.00 21.68 -4.73
N ASN A 85 22.14 22.54 -5.74
CA ASN A 85 22.52 23.96 -5.60
C ASN A 85 21.32 24.91 -5.78
N SER A 86 20.14 24.37 -6.10
CA SER A 86 18.93 25.14 -6.37
C SER A 86 18.33 25.75 -5.09
N ASP A 87 17.67 26.90 -5.22
CA ASP A 87 16.90 27.50 -4.12
C ASP A 87 15.47 26.94 -4.09
N TYR A 88 15.16 26.23 -3.00
CA TYR A 88 13.85 25.64 -2.73
C TYR A 88 13.04 26.41 -1.66
N SER A 89 13.54 27.55 -1.18
CA SER A 89 12.89 28.35 -0.11
C SER A 89 11.99 29.48 -0.63
N SER A 90 12.15 29.86 -1.90
CA SER A 90 11.40 30.96 -2.50
C SER A 90 9.97 30.55 -2.89
N TRP A 91 8.96 31.04 -2.16
CA TRP A 91 7.54 30.78 -2.42
C TRP A 91 6.79 32.06 -2.83
N SER A 92 5.89 31.95 -3.81
CA SER A 92 5.02 33.04 -4.28
C SER A 92 3.61 32.85 -3.77
N TYR A 93 3.11 33.79 -2.96
CA TYR A 93 1.71 33.83 -2.54
C TYR A 93 0.82 34.18 -3.74
N LEU A 94 -0.28 33.44 -3.93
CA LEU A 94 -1.16 33.60 -5.08
C LEU A 94 -2.34 34.57 -4.85
N SER A 95 -2.37 35.27 -3.71
CA SER A 95 -3.51 36.12 -3.32
C SER A 95 -4.83 35.34 -3.20
N ILE A 96 -4.73 34.11 -2.72
CA ILE A 96 -5.86 33.21 -2.46
C ILE A 96 -5.69 32.71 -1.03
N ASP A 97 -6.69 32.98 -0.22
CA ASP A 97 -6.80 32.52 1.16
C ASP A 97 -7.79 31.37 1.24
N ASP A 98 -7.98 30.84 2.44
CA ASP A 98 -9.09 29.95 2.75
C ASP A 98 -9.07 28.65 1.95
N VAL A 99 -7.89 28.19 1.51
CA VAL A 99 -7.77 26.95 0.73
C VAL A 99 -7.81 25.72 1.64
N PHE A 100 -8.71 24.79 1.36
CA PHE A 100 -8.80 23.53 2.11
C PHE A 100 -7.78 22.50 1.63
N ASN A 101 -7.70 22.25 0.31
CA ASN A 101 -6.85 21.19 -0.26
C ASN A 101 -6.36 21.57 -1.66
N VAL A 102 -5.29 20.93 -2.14
CA VAL A 102 -4.64 21.20 -3.42
C VAL A 102 -4.23 19.93 -4.16
N ALA A 103 -4.21 20.00 -5.49
CA ALA A 103 -3.63 18.97 -6.35
C ALA A 103 -2.85 19.60 -7.51
N SER A 104 -1.86 18.87 -8.01
CA SER A 104 -1.05 19.27 -9.16
C SER A 104 -0.68 18.04 -9.97
N CYS A 105 -0.79 18.13 -11.29
CA CYS A 105 -0.39 17.06 -12.21
C CYS A 105 0.20 17.66 -13.50
N ALA A 106 0.96 16.86 -14.24
CA ALA A 106 1.60 17.30 -15.47
C ALA A 106 1.65 16.21 -16.55
N ASP A 107 1.59 16.63 -17.80
CA ASP A 107 1.84 15.79 -18.98
C ASP A 107 2.51 16.64 -20.07
N GLY A 108 3.71 16.23 -20.48
CA GLY A 108 4.58 17.04 -21.33
C GLY A 108 4.73 18.46 -20.77
N ALA A 109 4.49 19.49 -21.57
CA ALA A 109 4.59 20.88 -21.13
C ALA A 109 3.40 21.37 -20.31
N LYS A 110 2.31 20.61 -20.22
CA LYS A 110 1.10 21.03 -19.51
C LYS A 110 1.25 20.74 -18.01
N VAL A 111 0.84 21.70 -17.20
CA VAL A 111 0.70 21.53 -15.74
C VAL A 111 -0.68 22.04 -15.35
N SER A 112 -1.46 21.21 -14.68
CA SER A 112 -2.74 21.60 -14.09
C SER A 112 -2.61 21.69 -12.59
N GLN A 113 -3.25 22.71 -12.03
CA GLN A 113 -3.34 22.93 -10.58
C GLN A 113 -4.77 23.12 -10.17
N PHE A 114 -5.07 22.59 -8.99
CA PHE A 114 -6.39 22.60 -8.40
C PHE A 114 -6.31 23.08 -6.96
N TYR A 115 -7.34 23.80 -6.53
CA TYR A 115 -7.60 24.00 -5.12
C TYR A 115 -9.10 23.91 -4.86
N ILE A 116 -9.42 23.59 -3.60
CA ILE A 116 -10.78 23.66 -3.08
C ILE A 116 -10.82 24.77 -2.04
N GLU A 117 -11.74 25.70 -2.22
CA GLU A 117 -11.99 26.78 -1.26
C GLU A 117 -12.72 26.21 -0.06
N ASP A 118 -12.31 26.58 1.14
CA ASP A 118 -13.08 26.27 2.32
C ASP A 118 -14.25 27.24 2.44
N THR A 119 -15.46 26.72 2.23
CA THR A 119 -16.70 27.46 2.47
C THR A 119 -17.25 27.26 3.88
N SER A 120 -16.59 26.44 4.71
CA SER A 120 -16.92 26.25 6.14
C SER A 120 -16.47 27.41 7.04
N PHE A 121 -15.97 28.51 6.46
CA PHE A 121 -15.79 29.74 7.22
C PHE A 121 -17.11 30.22 7.79
N GLU A 122 -17.01 30.72 9.02
CA GLU A 122 -18.03 31.23 9.95
C GLU A 122 -19.01 32.27 9.35
N GLU A 123 -19.74 31.96 8.28
CA GLU A 123 -21.02 32.61 8.06
C GLU A 123 -21.96 32.04 9.12
N VAL A 124 -21.94 32.69 10.27
CA VAL A 124 -22.88 32.44 11.35
C VAL A 124 -24.28 32.68 10.79
N VAL A 125 -24.99 31.60 10.50
CA VAL A 125 -26.38 31.67 10.07
C VAL A 125 -27.23 31.70 11.33
N TRP A 126 -27.96 32.79 11.50
CA TRP A 126 -28.95 32.95 12.57
C TRP A 126 -30.29 32.43 12.06
N VAL A 127 -30.72 31.28 12.58
CA VAL A 127 -31.98 30.63 12.20
C VAL A 127 -33.07 31.04 13.19
N SER A 128 -34.14 31.65 12.67
CA SER A 128 -35.30 32.00 13.49
C SER A 128 -36.16 30.79 13.79
N PRO A 129 -36.75 30.68 15.00
CA PRO A 129 -37.85 29.77 15.23
C PRO A 129 -39.01 30.00 14.24
N ILE A 130 -39.83 28.98 14.03
CA ILE A 130 -41.02 29.07 13.16
C ILE A 130 -42.31 28.76 13.92
N ASN A 131 -42.19 28.26 15.15
CA ASN A 131 -43.33 27.99 16.03
C ASN A 131 -42.95 28.18 17.50
N HIS A 132 -44.00 28.22 18.32
CA HIS A 132 -43.90 28.25 19.76
C HIS A 132 -44.87 27.26 20.41
N ASP A 133 -44.62 26.96 21.67
CA ASP A 133 -45.52 26.28 22.58
C ASP A 133 -45.32 26.90 23.97
N ASP A 134 -46.42 27.31 24.61
CA ASP A 134 -46.43 27.88 25.97
C ASP A 134 -47.35 27.01 26.86
N PRO A 135 -46.82 25.89 27.40
CA PRO A 135 -47.63 24.89 28.07
C PRO A 135 -48.30 25.37 29.36
N ASP A 136 -47.78 26.45 29.95
CA ASP A 136 -48.22 26.99 31.23
C ASP A 136 -48.93 28.33 31.09
N SER A 137 -49.01 28.88 29.87
CA SER A 137 -49.67 30.15 29.56
C SER A 137 -49.09 31.35 30.33
N ALA A 138 -47.80 31.27 30.71
CA ALA A 138 -47.11 32.34 31.42
C ALA A 138 -46.59 33.43 30.49
N TRP A 139 -46.49 33.16 29.19
CA TRP A 139 -46.11 34.11 28.17
C TRP A 139 -47.34 34.70 27.48
N THR A 140 -47.13 35.80 26.76
CA THR A 140 -48.16 36.45 25.96
C THR A 140 -47.50 37.04 24.72
N ASN A 141 -48.20 36.96 23.59
CA ASN A 141 -47.72 37.40 22.26
C ASN A 141 -46.47 36.64 21.80
N GLU A 142 -46.48 35.32 21.97
CA GLU A 142 -45.36 34.40 21.76
C GLU A 142 -44.79 34.47 20.34
N THR A 143 -45.63 34.75 19.35
CA THR A 143 -45.19 34.90 17.94
C THR A 143 -44.19 36.04 17.77
N ASN A 144 -44.28 37.08 18.61
CA ASN A 144 -43.36 38.22 18.58
C ASN A 144 -41.98 37.89 19.17
N ALA A 145 -41.74 36.66 19.65
CA ALA A 145 -40.40 36.24 20.07
C ALA A 145 -39.50 35.81 18.90
N TYR A 146 -40.06 35.68 17.69
CA TYR A 146 -39.38 35.17 16.49
C TYR A 146 -39.96 35.77 15.18
N ASP A 147 -40.53 36.97 15.23
CA ASP A 147 -41.23 37.58 14.08
C ASP A 147 -40.33 38.39 13.15
N GLU A 148 -39.01 38.35 13.34
CA GLU A 148 -38.02 39.17 12.63
C GLU A 148 -38.19 40.68 12.83
N ASN A 149 -38.90 41.08 13.88
CA ASN A 149 -39.16 42.47 14.19
C ASN A 149 -38.86 42.79 15.65
N THR A 150 -37.61 43.17 15.90
CA THR A 150 -37.16 43.53 17.25
C THR A 150 -37.88 44.71 17.94
N GLY A 151 -38.84 45.38 17.29
CA GLY A 151 -39.73 46.38 17.88
C GLY A 151 -40.98 45.80 18.56
N THR A 152 -41.32 44.53 18.31
CA THR A 152 -42.37 43.78 19.00
C THR A 152 -41.73 42.90 20.09
N TYR A 153 -42.56 42.27 20.92
CA TYR A 153 -42.08 41.38 21.98
C TYR A 153 -43.14 40.41 22.45
N ALA A 154 -42.69 39.21 22.81
CA ALA A 154 -43.38 38.33 23.75
C ALA A 154 -43.04 38.76 25.18
N TYR A 155 -43.91 38.53 26.16
CA TYR A 155 -43.59 38.87 27.54
C TYR A 155 -44.14 37.87 28.54
N CYS A 156 -43.47 37.76 29.68
CA CYS A 156 -43.96 37.05 30.86
C CYS A 156 -43.92 37.97 32.09
N CYS A 157 -44.77 37.70 33.08
CA CYS A 157 -44.72 38.39 34.36
C CYS A 157 -43.54 37.89 35.21
N ALA A 158 -43.14 38.67 36.21
CA ALA A 158 -42.10 38.26 37.15
C ALA A 158 -42.54 37.08 38.02
N TYR A 159 -41.95 35.91 37.77
CA TYR A 159 -42.11 34.73 38.59
C TYR A 159 -40.80 34.43 39.35
N HIS A 160 -40.94 34.11 40.63
CA HIS A 160 -39.82 33.70 41.50
C HIS A 160 -39.66 32.17 41.46
N THR A 161 -39.73 31.57 40.26
CA THR A 161 -39.61 30.14 40.03
C THR A 161 -39.17 29.86 38.59
N TRP A 162 -38.43 28.77 38.38
CA TRP A 162 -38.03 28.26 37.07
C TRP A 162 -39.10 27.39 36.38
N GLY A 163 -40.29 27.30 36.98
CA GLY A 163 -41.37 26.41 36.54
C GLY A 163 -42.10 26.84 35.27
N TYR A 164 -41.86 28.06 34.77
CA TYR A 164 -42.54 28.62 33.60
C TYR A 164 -41.59 28.81 32.43
N TYR A 165 -41.98 28.43 31.21
CA TYR A 165 -41.11 28.54 30.04
C TYR A 165 -41.84 28.75 28.72
N LEU A 166 -41.20 29.47 27.80
CA LEU A 166 -41.60 29.53 26.40
C LEU A 166 -40.75 28.55 25.61
N LYS A 167 -41.39 27.65 24.85
CA LYS A 167 -40.70 26.77 23.91
C LYS A 167 -40.77 27.35 22.50
N LEU A 168 -39.65 27.37 21.80
CA LEU A 168 -39.56 27.81 20.41
C LEU A 168 -38.95 26.69 19.55
N GLY A 169 -39.48 26.43 18.35
CA GLY A 169 -39.06 25.32 17.48
C GLY A 169 -38.64 25.75 16.08
N VAL A 170 -37.65 25.06 15.49
CA VAL A 170 -37.18 25.30 14.10
C VAL A 170 -38.02 24.60 13.04
N SER A 171 -38.86 23.65 13.46
CA SER A 171 -39.82 22.94 12.62
C SER A 171 -41.04 22.53 13.45
N THR A 172 -42.17 22.21 12.82
CA THR A 172 -43.41 21.84 13.54
C THR A 172 -43.36 20.46 14.23
N SER A 173 -42.32 19.66 13.97
CA SER A 173 -42.08 18.36 14.61
C SER A 173 -40.62 17.94 14.39
N PRO A 174 -39.97 17.22 15.33
CA PRO A 174 -38.60 16.72 15.14
C PRO A 174 -38.44 15.89 13.85
N SER A 175 -39.49 15.15 13.47
CA SER A 175 -39.51 14.33 12.25
C SER A 175 -39.52 15.13 10.94
N LEU A 176 -39.86 16.42 11.00
CA LEU A 176 -39.95 17.32 9.84
C LEU A 176 -38.68 18.14 9.63
N GLY A 177 -37.75 18.13 10.60
CA GLY A 177 -36.43 18.75 10.45
C GLY A 177 -35.83 19.21 11.77
N THR A 178 -34.51 19.11 11.86
CA THR A 178 -33.64 19.60 12.93
C THR A 178 -32.50 20.43 12.32
N ILE A 179 -31.77 21.17 13.15
CA ILE A 179 -30.56 21.91 12.75
C ILE A 179 -29.35 21.49 13.59
N GLU A 180 -28.14 21.69 13.08
CA GLU A 180 -26.90 21.62 13.86
C GLU A 180 -26.63 22.98 14.50
N CYS A 181 -26.83 23.06 15.81
CA CYS A 181 -26.77 24.28 16.59
C CYS A 181 -25.44 24.39 17.33
N THR A 182 -24.77 25.53 17.21
CA THR A 182 -23.50 25.88 17.91
C THR A 182 -23.66 27.02 18.90
N GLY A 183 -24.88 27.51 19.09
CA GLY A 183 -25.19 28.60 20.02
C GLY A 183 -26.56 29.21 19.79
N ILE A 184 -26.84 30.30 20.49
CA ILE A 184 -28.09 31.06 20.39
C ILE A 184 -27.81 32.55 20.46
N LYS A 185 -28.79 33.34 20.03
CA LYS A 185 -28.80 34.80 20.17
C LYS A 185 -30.18 35.27 20.59
N ILE A 186 -30.22 36.10 21.62
CA ILE A 186 -31.46 36.49 22.28
C ILE A 186 -31.44 37.98 22.62
N ARG A 187 -32.59 38.65 22.54
CA ARG A 187 -32.73 40.07 22.89
C ARG A 187 -33.88 40.28 23.86
N PHE A 188 -33.58 40.86 25.02
CA PHE A 188 -34.59 41.25 26.01
C PHE A 188 -34.71 42.77 26.14
N SER A 189 -35.87 43.21 26.58
CA SER A 189 -36.14 44.58 27.01
C SER A 189 -36.98 44.62 28.29
N ASN A 190 -37.07 45.81 28.88
CA ASN A 190 -37.74 46.05 30.15
C ASN A 190 -37.15 45.25 31.33
N ILE A 191 -35.83 45.06 31.40
CA ILE A 191 -35.11 44.48 32.54
C ILE A 191 -35.04 45.54 33.67
N PRO A 192 -35.51 45.24 34.89
CA PRO A 192 -35.58 46.18 36.00
C PRO A 192 -34.21 46.38 36.67
N SER A 193 -34.09 47.34 37.58
CA SER A 193 -32.82 47.64 38.28
C SER A 193 -32.28 46.48 39.11
N GLN A 194 -33.15 45.58 39.57
CA GLN A 194 -32.78 44.35 40.28
C GLN A 194 -32.26 43.23 39.34
N GLY A 195 -32.42 43.39 38.03
CA GLY A 195 -32.07 42.40 37.02
C GLY A 195 -33.05 41.24 36.89
N MET A 196 -32.62 40.21 36.15
CA MET A 196 -33.27 38.91 35.99
C MET A 196 -32.23 37.81 35.80
N MET A 197 -32.60 36.55 36.01
CA MET A 197 -31.80 35.42 35.57
C MET A 197 -32.43 34.77 34.34
N LEU A 198 -31.59 34.33 33.42
CA LEU A 198 -31.95 33.65 32.19
C LEU A 198 -31.40 32.23 32.21
N ASP A 199 -32.24 31.29 31.79
CA ASP A 199 -31.87 29.90 31.57
C ASP A 199 -32.46 29.45 30.23
N VAL A 200 -31.62 28.83 29.39
CA VAL A 200 -31.98 28.37 28.05
C VAL A 200 -31.41 26.98 27.82
N ASP A 201 -32.28 26.04 27.48
CA ASP A 201 -31.89 24.69 27.06
C ASP A 201 -32.37 24.41 25.65
N VAL A 202 -31.65 23.55 24.92
CA VAL A 202 -32.03 23.04 23.60
C VAL A 202 -32.26 21.53 23.64
N SER A 203 -33.03 21.01 22.70
CA SER A 203 -33.36 19.58 22.63
C SER A 203 -33.53 19.13 21.17
N PRO A 204 -33.05 17.92 20.81
CA PRO A 204 -33.27 17.34 19.48
C PRO A 204 -34.71 16.86 19.27
N ASP A 205 -35.45 16.54 20.34
CA ASP A 205 -36.74 15.84 20.23
C ASP A 205 -37.74 16.11 21.38
N ASN A 206 -37.45 17.06 22.26
CA ASN A 206 -38.19 17.37 23.50
C ASN A 206 -38.04 16.34 24.64
N SER A 207 -37.22 15.30 24.50
CA SER A 207 -37.08 14.24 25.51
C SER A 207 -35.88 14.46 26.43
N GLU A 208 -34.77 14.95 25.87
CA GLU A 208 -33.53 15.28 26.57
C GLU A 208 -33.17 16.75 26.33
N TRP A 209 -32.79 17.47 27.40
CA TRP A 209 -32.50 18.90 27.36
C TRP A 209 -31.04 19.16 27.67
N HIS A 210 -30.37 19.91 26.79
CA HIS A 210 -28.98 20.31 26.93
C HIS A 210 -28.91 21.81 27.24
N THR A 211 -28.26 22.16 28.34
CA THR A 211 -28.17 23.55 28.79
C THR A 211 -27.19 24.36 27.95
N VAL A 212 -27.68 25.45 27.37
CA VAL A 212 -26.87 26.44 26.63
C VAL A 212 -26.57 27.65 27.51
N VAL A 213 -27.54 28.06 28.34
CA VAL A 213 -27.39 29.16 29.29
C VAL A 213 -27.83 28.68 30.66
N ASP A 214 -26.90 28.66 31.60
CA ASP A 214 -27.18 28.31 33.00
C ASP A 214 -27.15 29.57 33.87
N ASN A 215 -28.31 29.96 34.41
CA ASN A 215 -28.42 30.99 35.45
C ASN A 215 -27.75 32.34 35.11
N ALA A 216 -27.81 32.80 33.85
CA ALA A 216 -27.16 34.04 33.44
C ALA A 216 -27.87 35.28 34.01
N CYS A 217 -27.15 36.11 34.76
CA CYS A 217 -27.67 37.36 35.30
C CYS A 217 -27.69 38.46 34.21
N LEU A 218 -28.86 39.03 33.95
CA LEU A 218 -29.05 40.16 33.04
C LEU A 218 -29.51 41.41 33.80
N GLY A 219 -28.85 42.53 33.54
CA GLY A 219 -29.08 43.82 34.22
C GLY A 219 -29.72 44.88 33.32
N PRO A 220 -30.01 46.08 33.85
CA PRO A 220 -30.54 47.20 33.07
C PRO A 220 -29.70 47.58 31.84
N GLU A 221 -28.40 47.36 31.90
CA GLU A 221 -27.42 47.55 30.83
C GLU A 221 -27.64 46.61 29.64
N ASP A 222 -28.36 45.51 29.84
CA ASP A 222 -28.65 44.51 28.81
C ASP A 222 -29.97 44.79 28.08
N ASN A 223 -30.68 45.86 28.47
CA ASN A 223 -31.92 46.27 27.81
C ASN A 223 -31.68 46.62 26.34
N ASN A 224 -32.43 45.96 25.46
CA ASN A 224 -32.33 46.12 24.01
C ASN A 224 -30.95 45.76 23.44
N VAL A 225 -30.15 45.00 24.18
CA VAL A 225 -28.83 44.49 23.74
C VAL A 225 -28.97 43.04 23.34
N TRP A 226 -28.31 42.66 22.25
CA TRP A 226 -28.19 41.27 21.84
C TRP A 226 -27.23 40.51 22.76
N LYS A 227 -27.68 39.35 23.24
CA LYS A 227 -26.84 38.40 23.99
C LYS A 227 -26.64 37.15 23.15
N GLU A 228 -25.39 36.76 23.00
CA GLU A 228 -24.99 35.57 22.25
C GLU A 228 -24.35 34.59 23.22
N TYR A 229 -24.74 33.32 23.12
CA TYR A 229 -24.24 32.24 23.95
C TYR A 229 -23.84 31.08 23.03
N SER A 230 -22.64 30.53 23.22
CA SER A 230 -22.14 29.40 22.43
C SER A 230 -22.34 28.09 23.18
N CYS A 231 -22.48 27.00 22.45
CA CYS A 231 -22.52 25.63 22.99
C CYS A 231 -21.78 24.67 22.05
N ASP A 232 -21.45 23.48 22.53
CA ASP A 232 -20.92 22.41 21.68
C ASP A 232 -21.92 22.09 20.55
N LYS A 233 -21.40 21.78 19.35
CA LYS A 233 -22.22 21.45 18.17
C LYS A 233 -23.14 20.28 18.49
N GLN A 234 -24.45 20.49 18.34
CA GLN A 234 -25.47 19.50 18.67
C GLN A 234 -26.71 19.65 17.79
N THR A 235 -27.41 18.54 17.56
CA THR A 235 -28.68 18.53 16.85
C THR A 235 -29.80 19.15 17.70
N VAL A 236 -30.53 20.12 17.15
CA VAL A 236 -31.59 20.86 17.86
C VAL A 236 -32.86 20.92 17.03
N TRP A 237 -33.98 20.63 17.68
CA TRP A 237 -35.35 20.85 17.18
C TRP A 237 -36.01 22.04 17.87
N CYS A 238 -35.87 22.13 19.19
CA CYS A 238 -36.49 23.20 19.98
C CYS A 238 -35.58 23.72 21.07
N THR A 239 -35.92 24.92 21.55
CA THR A 239 -35.36 25.53 22.76
C THR A 239 -36.47 25.76 23.78
N ARG A 240 -36.14 25.79 25.07
CA ARG A 240 -36.99 26.35 26.11
C ARG A 240 -36.27 27.51 26.79
N ILE A 241 -37.01 28.60 27.00
CA ILE A 241 -36.51 29.84 27.56
C ILE A 241 -37.22 30.07 28.90
N ARG A 242 -36.44 30.23 29.96
CA ARG A 242 -36.94 30.49 31.32
C ARG A 242 -36.35 31.78 31.86
N VAL A 243 -37.17 32.54 32.57
CA VAL A 243 -36.77 33.79 33.21
C VAL A 243 -37.13 33.74 34.69
N PHE A 244 -36.15 33.99 35.56
CA PHE A 244 -36.36 34.18 36.99
C PHE A 244 -36.30 35.67 37.31
N GLY A 245 -37.40 36.23 37.78
CA GLY A 245 -37.52 37.66 38.05
C GLY A 245 -37.16 38.05 39.49
N TYR A 246 -36.47 39.18 39.65
CA TYR A 246 -36.22 39.84 40.95
C TYR A 246 -37.01 41.14 41.14
N GLY A 247 -37.88 41.49 40.19
CA GLY A 247 -38.71 42.70 40.23
C GLY A 247 -39.97 42.56 41.07
N ASP A 248 -40.67 43.68 41.27
CA ASP A 248 -41.97 43.72 41.95
C ASP A 248 -43.02 42.85 41.25
N SER A 249 -43.98 42.31 42.02
CA SER A 249 -45.06 41.48 41.49
C SER A 249 -45.83 42.21 40.38
N GLY A 250 -45.79 41.68 39.15
CA GLY A 250 -46.46 42.26 37.98
C GLY A 250 -45.52 42.93 36.96
N HIS A 251 -44.21 42.97 37.21
CA HIS A 251 -43.24 43.42 36.21
C HIS A 251 -43.21 42.48 34.99
N GLN A 252 -43.08 43.03 33.77
CA GLN A 252 -43.09 42.26 32.52
C GLN A 252 -41.67 42.18 31.93
N TYR A 253 -41.12 40.97 31.82
CA TYR A 253 -39.88 40.72 31.08
C TYR A 253 -40.23 40.48 29.61
N ARG A 254 -39.60 41.23 28.70
CA ARG A 254 -39.97 41.24 27.28
C ARG A 254 -38.88 40.57 26.44
N LEU A 255 -39.20 39.44 25.83
CA LEU A 255 -38.36 38.80 24.81
C LEU A 255 -38.71 39.40 23.46
N ASN A 256 -37.77 40.13 22.86
CA ASN A 256 -37.97 40.79 21.58
C ASN A 256 -37.70 39.87 20.39
N GLU A 257 -36.71 38.97 20.50
CA GLU A 257 -36.30 38.11 19.38
C GLU A 257 -35.38 36.99 19.89
N PHE A 258 -35.43 35.84 19.21
CA PHE A 258 -34.58 34.68 19.45
C PHE A 258 -34.09 34.07 18.14
N TYR A 259 -32.82 33.68 18.09
CA TYR A 259 -32.22 32.95 16.98
C TYR A 259 -31.35 31.79 17.47
N PHE A 260 -31.31 30.71 16.69
CA PHE A 260 -30.31 29.65 16.80
C PHE A 260 -29.09 29.99 15.94
N LYS A 261 -27.90 29.59 16.39
CA LYS A 261 -26.64 29.73 15.66
C LYS A 261 -26.34 28.42 14.94
N THR A 262 -26.16 28.46 13.62
CA THR A 262 -25.69 27.30 12.83
C THR A 262 -24.46 27.68 12.03
N ASP A 263 -23.52 26.75 11.89
CA ASP A 263 -22.38 26.92 10.98
C ASP A 263 -22.80 26.48 9.57
N LYS A 264 -22.39 27.23 8.54
CA LYS A 264 -22.73 26.92 7.15
C LYS A 264 -21.87 25.76 6.64
N ASP A 265 -22.39 24.54 6.73
CA ASP A 265 -21.84 23.37 6.02
C ASP A 265 -22.35 23.36 4.56
N GLY A 266 -21.89 24.32 3.73
CA GLY A 266 -22.25 24.45 2.32
C GLY A 266 -21.30 23.72 1.35
N PRO A 267 -21.66 23.54 0.07
CA PRO A 267 -20.74 22.99 -0.93
C PRO A 267 -19.48 23.87 -1.06
N SER A 268 -18.33 23.27 -1.38
CA SER A 268 -17.05 23.97 -1.54
C SER A 268 -16.67 24.13 -3.00
N ASP A 269 -16.23 25.32 -3.39
CA ASP A 269 -15.91 25.62 -4.78
C ASP A 269 -14.59 24.97 -5.19
N ILE A 270 -14.60 24.31 -6.36
CA ILE A 270 -13.41 23.68 -6.94
C ILE A 270 -12.88 24.55 -8.07
N TYR A 271 -11.61 24.93 -7.98
CA TYR A 271 -10.95 25.79 -8.95
C TYR A 271 -9.83 25.07 -9.69
N HIS A 272 -9.66 25.45 -10.96
CA HIS A 272 -8.61 24.94 -11.85
C HIS A 272 -7.89 26.10 -12.54
N ARG A 273 -6.58 25.94 -12.70
CA ARG A 273 -5.77 26.70 -13.68
C ARG A 273 -4.79 25.77 -14.39
N GLU A 274 -4.35 26.19 -15.56
CA GLU A 274 -3.40 25.44 -16.39
C GLU A 274 -2.24 26.32 -16.85
N SER A 275 -1.06 25.73 -16.92
CA SER A 275 0.10 26.20 -17.66
C SER A 275 0.35 25.26 -18.84
N THR A 276 0.73 25.82 -19.99
CA THR A 276 1.10 25.06 -21.19
C THR A 276 2.60 25.13 -21.51
N ASP A 277 3.40 25.68 -20.60
CA ASP A 277 4.81 25.99 -20.79
C ASP A 277 5.65 25.63 -19.55
N ASN A 278 5.38 24.45 -19.00
CA ASN A 278 6.11 23.84 -17.89
C ASN A 278 6.07 24.67 -16.59
N GLY A 279 4.94 25.31 -16.31
CA GLY A 279 4.71 26.11 -15.11
C GLY A 279 5.25 27.55 -15.18
N SER A 280 5.73 28.00 -16.35
CA SER A 280 6.33 29.33 -16.51
C SER A 280 5.28 30.45 -16.54
N ASN A 281 4.19 30.24 -17.30
CA ASN A 281 3.03 31.13 -17.36
C ASN A 281 1.75 30.35 -17.03
N TRP A 282 0.81 31.04 -16.39
CA TRP A 282 -0.44 30.45 -15.88
C TRP A 282 -1.66 31.18 -16.41
N GLY A 283 -2.68 30.42 -16.80
CA GLY A 283 -4.03 30.95 -17.00
C GLY A 283 -4.66 31.42 -15.68
N SER A 284 -5.76 32.14 -15.80
CA SER A 284 -6.58 32.52 -14.63
C SER A 284 -7.21 31.30 -13.97
N TRP A 285 -7.42 31.38 -12.66
CA TRP A 285 -8.24 30.41 -11.95
C TRP A 285 -9.69 30.49 -12.44
N SER A 286 -10.29 29.32 -12.65
CA SER A 286 -11.68 29.18 -13.07
C SER A 286 -12.39 28.12 -12.22
N LYS A 287 -13.62 28.41 -11.79
CA LYS A 287 -14.46 27.45 -11.06
C LYS A 287 -14.92 26.37 -12.03
N ILE A 288 -14.72 25.10 -11.66
CA ILE A 288 -15.04 23.93 -12.50
C ILE A 288 -16.18 23.08 -11.93
N GLY A 289 -16.53 23.29 -10.67
CA GLY A 289 -17.54 22.53 -9.97
C GLY A 289 -17.64 22.97 -8.51
N GLU A 290 -18.48 22.26 -7.77
CA GLU A 290 -18.70 22.42 -6.34
C GLU A 290 -18.67 21.01 -5.73
N SER A 291 -18.05 20.84 -4.57
CA SER A 291 -18.17 19.57 -3.84
C SER A 291 -19.59 19.43 -3.28
N PRO A 292 -20.13 18.20 -3.18
CA PRO A 292 -21.45 18.00 -2.59
C PRO A 292 -21.58 18.40 -1.12
N THR A 293 -20.47 18.47 -0.39
CA THR A 293 -20.40 18.86 1.04
C THR A 293 -19.19 19.76 1.30
N ALA A 294 -19.17 20.44 2.45
CA ALA A 294 -18.03 21.24 2.91
C ALA A 294 -16.78 20.39 3.26
N ALA A 295 -16.93 19.07 3.43
CA ALA A 295 -15.92 18.20 4.03
C ALA A 295 -15.07 17.50 2.96
N VAL A 296 -14.15 18.22 2.30
CA VAL A 296 -13.34 17.65 1.20
C VAL A 296 -11.94 17.19 1.62
N HIS A 297 -11.83 15.98 2.15
CA HIS A 297 -10.57 15.50 2.77
C HIS A 297 -9.46 15.07 1.81
N GLY A 298 -9.75 14.83 0.52
CA GLY A 298 -8.75 14.38 -0.46
C GLY A 298 -8.98 15.01 -1.83
N LEU A 299 -7.88 15.29 -2.54
CA LEU A 299 -7.87 15.85 -3.88
C LEU A 299 -6.68 15.30 -4.67
N ALA A 300 -6.93 14.67 -5.81
CA ALA A 300 -5.90 14.15 -6.69
C ALA A 300 -6.31 14.33 -8.15
N ALA A 301 -5.34 14.54 -9.03
CA ALA A 301 -5.58 14.61 -10.46
C ALA A 301 -4.45 13.96 -11.21
N ASP A 302 -4.72 13.44 -12.39
CA ASP A 302 -3.67 13.06 -13.32
C ASP A 302 -4.11 13.24 -14.78
N TYR A 303 -3.12 13.30 -15.67
CA TYR A 303 -3.30 13.40 -17.10
C TYR A 303 -3.23 12.03 -17.78
N LYS A 304 -3.97 11.91 -18.88
CA LYS A 304 -3.65 10.98 -19.96
C LYS A 304 -2.70 11.66 -20.94
N ALA A 305 -1.92 10.85 -21.66
CA ALA A 305 -1.03 11.32 -22.72
C ALA A 305 -1.71 12.07 -23.88
N ASN A 306 -3.05 11.97 -24.03
CA ASN A 306 -3.80 12.73 -25.02
C ASN A 306 -4.19 14.14 -24.53
N GLY A 307 -3.84 14.50 -23.29
CA GLY A 307 -4.18 15.76 -22.64
C GLY A 307 -5.56 15.81 -21.98
N ASP A 308 -6.34 14.72 -22.01
CA ASP A 308 -7.49 14.57 -21.11
C ASP A 308 -6.98 14.40 -19.68
N LEU A 309 -7.74 14.84 -18.68
CA LEU A 309 -7.39 14.65 -17.27
C LEU A 309 -8.61 14.26 -16.45
N ALA A 310 -8.39 13.65 -15.30
CA ALA A 310 -9.43 13.38 -14.31
C ALA A 310 -9.02 13.95 -12.96
N LEU A 311 -9.99 14.59 -12.30
CA LEU A 311 -9.92 15.04 -10.93
C LEU A 311 -10.71 14.06 -10.05
N PHE A 312 -10.12 13.66 -8.93
CA PHE A 312 -10.71 12.80 -7.92
C PHE A 312 -10.73 13.53 -6.59
N PHE A 313 -11.86 13.49 -5.89
CA PHE A 313 -12.01 14.13 -4.58
C PHE A 313 -13.01 13.39 -3.71
N THR A 314 -12.92 13.58 -2.40
CA THR A 314 -13.75 12.85 -1.41
C THR A 314 -14.54 13.81 -0.54
N ASP A 315 -15.86 13.65 -0.43
CA ASP A 315 -16.74 14.49 0.42
C ASP A 315 -16.88 13.98 1.87
N ASN A 316 -15.81 13.40 2.40
CA ASN A 316 -15.74 12.53 3.58
C ASN A 316 -16.29 11.12 3.35
N THR A 317 -17.44 10.92 2.71
CA THR A 317 -18.01 9.56 2.61
C THR A 317 -17.88 8.93 1.24
N THR A 318 -17.90 9.75 0.21
CA THR A 318 -18.01 9.35 -1.18
C THR A 318 -16.82 9.88 -1.97
N LEU A 319 -16.19 9.00 -2.75
CA LEU A 319 -15.23 9.38 -3.77
C LEU A 319 -15.96 9.78 -5.05
N TYR A 320 -15.56 10.90 -5.64
CA TYR A 320 -16.05 11.41 -6.92
C TYR A 320 -14.94 11.45 -7.97
N VAL A 321 -15.35 11.40 -9.23
CA VAL A 321 -14.51 11.71 -10.39
C VAL A 321 -15.15 12.79 -11.24
N GLN A 322 -14.37 13.79 -11.61
CA GLN A 322 -14.74 14.79 -12.61
C GLN A 322 -13.70 14.78 -13.73
N LYS A 323 -14.14 14.45 -14.95
CA LYS A 323 -13.24 14.35 -16.11
C LYS A 323 -13.22 15.64 -16.90
N ARG A 324 -12.08 15.94 -17.51
CA ARG A 324 -11.95 16.94 -18.56
C ARG A 324 -11.57 16.25 -19.85
N LEU A 325 -12.50 16.22 -20.80
CA LEU A 325 -12.36 15.53 -22.08
C LEU A 325 -12.30 16.55 -23.21
N SER A 326 -11.25 16.49 -24.03
CA SER A 326 -11.03 17.43 -25.14
C SER A 326 -11.15 18.90 -24.68
N GLY A 327 -10.63 19.20 -23.49
CA GLY A 327 -10.66 20.53 -22.88
C GLY A 327 -11.93 20.88 -22.09
N ASN A 328 -12.99 20.07 -22.12
CA ASN A 328 -14.28 20.37 -21.49
C ASN A 328 -14.52 19.53 -20.24
N TRP A 329 -14.83 20.20 -19.12
CA TRP A 329 -15.24 19.55 -17.88
C TRP A 329 -16.59 18.86 -18.04
N GLN A 330 -16.63 17.61 -17.60
CA GLN A 330 -17.83 16.79 -17.53
C GLN A 330 -18.49 16.95 -16.15
N SER A 331 -19.73 16.50 -16.03
CA SER A 331 -20.38 16.35 -14.73
C SER A 331 -19.60 15.37 -13.86
N GLU A 332 -19.59 15.64 -12.56
CA GLU A 332 -19.04 14.72 -11.56
C GLU A 332 -19.85 13.42 -11.49
N ALA A 333 -19.15 12.34 -11.15
CA ALA A 333 -19.74 11.02 -10.95
C ALA A 333 -19.25 10.41 -9.64
N ALA A 334 -20.19 9.99 -8.80
CA ALA A 334 -19.89 9.27 -7.55
C ALA A 334 -19.41 7.85 -7.84
N SER A 335 -18.52 7.34 -6.99
CA SER A 335 -17.99 5.98 -7.08
C SER A 335 -19.01 4.90 -6.73
N GLY A 336 -20.02 5.24 -5.92
CA GLY A 336 -21.01 4.30 -5.40
C GLY A 336 -20.42 3.23 -4.46
N LYS A 337 -19.18 3.42 -3.98
CA LYS A 337 -18.53 2.49 -3.05
C LYS A 337 -18.93 2.79 -1.61
N SER A 338 -19.08 1.74 -0.81
CA SER A 338 -19.36 1.87 0.63
C SER A 338 -18.04 1.95 1.39
N THR A 339 -17.49 3.16 1.51
CA THR A 339 -16.13 3.40 2.03
C THR A 339 -16.04 3.87 3.47
N GLY A 340 -17.16 4.16 4.15
CA GLY A 340 -17.14 4.80 5.47
C GLY A 340 -16.66 6.25 5.38
N ALA A 341 -15.66 6.66 6.18
CA ALA A 341 -15.10 8.02 6.22
C ALA A 341 -13.70 8.08 5.59
N LEU A 342 -13.60 8.56 4.36
CA LEU A 342 -12.39 8.79 3.57
C LEU A 342 -11.60 10.01 4.06
N SER A 343 -10.28 9.86 4.12
CA SER A 343 -9.34 10.89 4.58
C SER A 343 -8.37 11.39 3.51
N SER A 344 -8.13 10.63 2.44
CA SER A 344 -7.21 11.05 1.36
C SER A 344 -7.42 10.21 0.10
N VAL A 345 -7.05 10.76 -1.05
CA VAL A 345 -7.00 10.08 -2.34
C VAL A 345 -5.73 10.48 -3.10
N ALA A 346 -5.12 9.53 -3.78
CA ALA A 346 -4.08 9.76 -4.78
C ALA A 346 -4.44 9.02 -6.07
N ALA A 347 -4.02 9.55 -7.22
CA ALA A 347 -4.34 8.96 -8.52
C ALA A 347 -3.12 9.05 -9.46
N VAL A 348 -2.95 8.00 -10.26
CA VAL A 348 -2.03 7.98 -11.42
C VAL A 348 -2.69 7.25 -12.58
N TYR A 349 -2.51 7.76 -13.79
CA TYR A 349 -3.02 7.15 -15.01
C TYR A 349 -2.01 6.17 -15.60
N ASP A 350 -2.44 4.93 -15.80
CA ASP A 350 -1.71 3.92 -16.54
C ASP A 350 -2.70 2.89 -17.09
N SER A 351 -3.08 3.08 -18.36
CA SER A 351 -4.18 2.37 -19.05
C SER A 351 -5.58 2.54 -18.43
N ASP A 352 -5.68 2.61 -17.11
CA ASP A 352 -6.83 3.03 -16.31
C ASP A 352 -6.39 4.11 -15.31
N TRP A 353 -7.36 4.68 -14.59
CA TRP A 353 -7.08 5.55 -13.44
C TRP A 353 -6.86 4.68 -12.20
N ASN A 354 -5.63 4.62 -11.71
CA ASN A 354 -5.22 3.80 -10.58
C ASN A 354 -5.14 4.66 -9.33
N LEU A 355 -5.91 4.31 -8.30
CA LEU A 355 -6.09 5.13 -7.10
C LEU A 355 -5.65 4.41 -5.84
N LEU A 356 -5.14 5.19 -4.90
CA LEU A 356 -5.02 4.82 -3.50
C LEU A 356 -5.93 5.70 -2.64
N LEU A 357 -6.53 5.09 -1.63
CA LEU A 357 -7.47 5.75 -0.72
C LEU A 357 -7.09 5.43 0.72
N THR A 358 -7.19 6.41 1.60
CA THR A 358 -7.14 6.19 3.05
C THR A 358 -8.45 6.61 3.70
N GLY A 359 -8.79 6.00 4.83
CA GLY A 359 -10.00 6.35 5.58
C GLY A 359 -10.37 5.32 6.63
N LYS A 360 -11.62 5.34 7.06
CA LYS A 360 -12.28 4.35 7.93
C LYS A 360 -13.35 3.62 7.16
N ASP A 361 -13.40 2.30 7.27
CA ASP A 361 -14.55 1.54 6.77
C ASP A 361 -15.84 1.81 7.59
N ILE A 362 -16.96 1.22 7.19
CA ILE A 362 -18.25 1.34 7.90
C ILE A 362 -18.23 0.79 9.34
N SER A 363 -17.24 -0.05 9.66
CA SER A 363 -17.02 -0.61 11.01
C SER A 363 -16.08 0.27 11.83
N GLY A 364 -15.58 1.38 11.27
CA GLY A 364 -14.68 2.32 11.90
C GLY A 364 -13.19 1.96 11.81
N ASN A 365 -12.83 0.84 11.16
CA ASN A 365 -11.43 0.40 11.04
C ASN A 365 -10.69 1.27 10.03
N TYR A 366 -9.47 1.65 10.34
CA TYR A 366 -8.63 2.43 9.43
C TYR A 366 -8.07 1.56 8.33
N LYS A 367 -8.09 2.07 7.09
CA LYS A 367 -7.69 1.33 5.90
C LYS A 367 -6.85 2.17 4.96
N LEU A 368 -5.98 1.46 4.24
CA LEU A 368 -5.38 1.90 2.98
C LEU A 368 -5.86 0.93 1.89
N TRP A 369 -6.51 1.45 0.87
CA TRP A 369 -7.06 0.67 -0.24
C TRP A 369 -6.42 1.03 -1.58
N SER A 370 -6.42 0.07 -2.50
CA SER A 370 -6.36 0.33 -3.94
C SER A 370 -7.75 0.27 -4.58
N LEU A 371 -7.95 1.09 -5.60
CA LEU A 371 -9.17 1.18 -6.40
C LEU A 371 -8.82 1.59 -7.84
N ILE A 372 -9.57 1.11 -8.83
CA ILE A 372 -9.42 1.52 -10.23
C ILE A 372 -10.71 2.14 -10.73
N TYR A 373 -10.61 3.27 -11.41
CA TYR A 373 -11.66 3.76 -12.30
C TYR A 373 -11.26 3.45 -13.75
N GLY A 374 -12.01 2.55 -14.37
CA GLY A 374 -11.66 1.99 -15.67
C GLY A 374 -11.73 3.01 -16.79
N ASP A 375 -10.79 2.89 -17.72
CA ASP A 375 -10.72 3.57 -19.01
C ASP A 375 -10.50 2.57 -20.17
N GLY A 376 -10.58 1.27 -19.88
CA GLY A 376 -10.48 0.19 -20.88
C GLY A 376 -9.20 -0.64 -20.79
N GLY A 377 -8.43 -0.50 -19.70
CA GLY A 377 -7.30 -1.35 -19.36
C GLY A 377 -7.72 -2.64 -18.65
N ASP A 378 -7.27 -2.80 -17.39
CA ASP A 378 -7.65 -3.92 -16.52
C ASP A 378 -9.14 -3.88 -16.13
N VAL A 379 -9.74 -2.67 -16.15
CA VAL A 379 -11.15 -2.45 -15.81
C VAL A 379 -11.86 -1.74 -16.97
N GLY A 380 -13.08 -2.20 -17.26
CA GLY A 380 -13.89 -1.62 -18.33
C GLY A 380 -14.15 -0.13 -18.15
N ALA A 381 -14.11 0.63 -19.25
CA ALA A 381 -14.26 2.08 -19.25
C ALA A 381 -15.52 2.55 -18.50
N GLY A 382 -15.35 3.53 -17.61
CA GLY A 382 -16.44 4.11 -16.80
C GLY A 382 -16.88 3.25 -15.61
N THR A 383 -16.19 2.15 -15.30
CA THR A 383 -16.55 1.23 -14.23
C THR A 383 -15.52 1.28 -13.09
N TRP A 384 -15.99 1.14 -11.85
CA TRP A 384 -15.12 1.08 -10.68
C TRP A 384 -14.80 -0.38 -10.30
N SER A 385 -13.54 -0.71 -10.07
CA SER A 385 -13.13 -2.01 -9.49
C SER A 385 -13.64 -2.16 -8.05
N ASP A 386 -13.50 -3.34 -7.46
CA ASP A 386 -13.66 -3.50 -6.02
C ASP A 386 -12.52 -2.83 -5.25
N LEU A 387 -12.81 -2.42 -4.01
CA LEU A 387 -11.80 -1.94 -3.07
C LEU A 387 -10.95 -3.12 -2.61
N LYS A 388 -9.63 -2.99 -2.74
CA LYS A 388 -8.69 -4.01 -2.25
C LYS A 388 -7.81 -3.44 -1.15
N GLU A 389 -7.80 -4.13 -0.02
CA GLU A 389 -7.05 -3.70 1.16
C GLU A 389 -5.54 -3.89 0.97
N ILE A 390 -4.75 -2.84 1.25
CA ILE A 390 -3.29 -2.89 1.31
C ILE A 390 -2.83 -2.99 2.77
N ALA A 391 -3.47 -2.21 3.65
CA ALA A 391 -3.24 -2.19 5.09
C ALA A 391 -4.55 -1.89 5.85
N SER A 392 -4.65 -2.40 7.07
CA SER A 392 -5.77 -2.21 7.98
C SER A 392 -5.30 -2.11 9.43
N ALA A 393 -6.04 -1.34 10.23
CA ALA A 393 -5.92 -1.32 11.67
C ALA A 393 -7.29 -1.17 12.33
N GLU A 394 -7.52 -1.86 13.44
CA GLU A 394 -8.79 -1.73 14.17
C GLU A 394 -8.87 -0.36 14.86
N SER A 395 -10.08 0.20 14.96
CA SER A 395 -10.27 1.57 15.50
C SER A 395 -9.75 1.74 16.94
N ALA A 396 -9.72 0.65 17.72
CA ALA A 396 -9.27 0.64 19.10
C ALA A 396 -7.75 0.52 19.27
N GLU A 397 -7.00 0.20 18.21
CA GLU A 397 -5.55 -0.02 18.28
C GLU A 397 -4.73 1.28 18.21
N GLY A 398 -5.38 2.42 17.96
CA GLY A 398 -4.73 3.73 17.91
C GLY A 398 -3.90 4.00 16.66
N PHE A 399 -3.93 3.12 15.65
CA PHE A 399 -3.30 3.33 14.35
C PHE A 399 -4.26 3.92 13.33
N SER A 400 -3.78 4.79 12.45
CA SER A 400 -4.53 5.34 11.31
C SER A 400 -3.64 5.58 10.10
N PHE A 401 -4.23 5.55 8.91
CA PHE A 401 -3.56 5.85 7.64
C PHE A 401 -4.11 7.15 7.05
N GLN A 402 -3.24 8.02 6.54
CA GLN A 402 -3.63 9.31 5.95
C GLN A 402 -2.62 9.78 4.89
N SER A 403 -2.98 10.85 4.17
CA SER A 403 -2.09 11.61 3.27
C SER A 403 -1.30 10.73 2.29
N VAL A 404 -2.04 10.08 1.38
CA VAL A 404 -1.47 9.16 0.39
C VAL A 404 -1.07 9.89 -0.88
N PHE A 405 0.01 9.43 -1.50
CA PHE A 405 0.51 9.86 -2.80
C PHE A 405 0.94 8.64 -3.61
N ILE A 406 0.81 8.72 -4.93
CA ILE A 406 1.21 7.65 -5.86
C ILE A 406 1.82 8.25 -7.11
N ASP A 407 2.79 7.54 -7.67
CA ASP A 407 3.34 7.79 -9.01
C ASP A 407 3.74 6.45 -9.65
N LYS A 408 3.98 6.42 -10.96
CA LYS A 408 4.36 5.20 -11.71
C LYS A 408 5.58 5.42 -12.62
N PRO A 409 6.78 5.67 -12.06
CA PRO A 409 8.02 5.83 -12.84
C PRO A 409 8.51 4.54 -13.52
N ASP A 410 8.41 3.40 -12.83
CA ASP A 410 8.85 2.08 -13.29
C ASP A 410 7.82 1.00 -12.87
N VAL A 411 7.50 1.00 -11.58
CA VAL A 411 6.37 0.32 -10.96
C VAL A 411 5.51 1.37 -10.27
N PHE A 412 4.29 1.02 -9.85
CA PHE A 412 3.53 1.91 -8.97
C PHE A 412 4.29 2.06 -7.65
N ARG A 413 4.54 3.30 -7.24
CA ARG A 413 5.23 3.67 -6.00
C ARG A 413 4.30 4.52 -5.16
N ALA A 414 4.12 4.13 -3.91
CA ALA A 414 3.17 4.74 -3.00
C ALA A 414 3.91 5.33 -1.79
N VAL A 415 3.41 6.46 -1.30
CA VAL A 415 3.81 7.05 -0.03
C VAL A 415 2.56 7.38 0.76
N TYR A 416 2.52 7.07 2.05
CA TYR A 416 1.39 7.37 2.92
C TYR A 416 1.86 7.55 4.36
N ILE A 417 1.07 8.20 5.21
CA ILE A 417 1.37 8.31 6.64
C ILE A 417 0.72 7.16 7.39
N GLU A 418 1.51 6.54 8.26
CA GLU A 418 1.02 5.76 9.39
C GLU A 418 1.14 6.62 10.64
N LYS A 419 0.03 6.77 11.36
CA LYS A 419 -0.09 7.56 12.59
C LYS A 419 -0.48 6.65 13.73
N PHE A 420 0.16 6.84 14.88
CA PHE A 420 -0.17 6.16 16.14
C PHE A 420 -0.46 7.18 17.23
N THR A 421 -1.58 7.01 17.96
CA THR A 421 -2.07 7.95 18.99
C THR A 421 -1.97 7.43 20.43
N GLY A 422 -1.15 6.38 20.66
CA GLY A 422 -0.87 5.89 22.01
C GLY A 422 0.07 6.80 22.81
N THR A 423 0.62 6.28 23.91
CA THR A 423 1.48 7.06 24.84
C THR A 423 2.70 7.70 24.16
N GLU A 424 3.35 6.97 23.24
CA GLU A 424 4.40 7.50 22.38
C GLU A 424 3.85 7.68 20.97
N SER A 425 3.12 8.77 20.74
CA SER A 425 2.51 9.04 19.44
C SER A 425 3.55 9.34 18.36
N TYR A 426 3.28 8.95 17.11
CA TYR A 426 4.09 9.33 15.95
C TYR A 426 3.23 9.51 14.71
N ASN A 427 3.78 10.24 13.73
CA ASN A 427 3.24 10.42 12.39
C ASN A 427 4.38 10.21 11.39
N ARG A 428 4.41 9.06 10.72
CA ARG A 428 5.56 8.63 9.93
C ARG A 428 5.16 8.28 8.51
N PRO A 429 5.75 8.93 7.50
CA PRO A 429 5.63 8.48 6.12
C PRO A 429 6.23 7.08 5.96
N HIS A 430 5.50 6.23 5.26
CA HIS A 430 5.93 4.94 4.78
C HIS A 430 5.87 4.95 3.27
N TRP A 431 6.79 4.26 2.63
CA TRP A 431 6.78 4.09 1.17
C TRP A 431 6.79 2.61 0.80
N SER A 432 6.15 2.29 -0.31
CA SER A 432 6.07 0.94 -0.86
C SER A 432 6.05 1.01 -2.39
N HIS A 433 6.17 -0.14 -3.04
CA HIS A 433 5.96 -0.26 -4.47
C HIS A 433 5.24 -1.57 -4.81
N SER A 434 4.52 -1.55 -5.92
CA SER A 434 3.93 -2.76 -6.50
C SER A 434 5.01 -3.75 -6.96
N VAL A 435 4.67 -5.03 -6.95
CA VAL A 435 5.56 -6.10 -7.42
C VAL A 435 5.82 -5.96 -8.92
N LEU A 436 7.08 -6.13 -9.35
CA LEU A 436 7.44 -6.00 -10.77
C LEU A 436 6.65 -6.98 -11.65
N GLY A 437 5.97 -6.45 -12.66
CA GLY A 437 5.16 -7.23 -13.59
C GLY A 437 3.83 -7.72 -13.03
N ALA A 438 3.40 -7.22 -11.86
CA ALA A 438 2.03 -7.37 -11.37
C ALA A 438 1.15 -6.21 -11.85
N SER A 439 -0.11 -6.53 -12.22
CA SER A 439 -1.14 -5.52 -12.51
C SER A 439 -1.50 -4.74 -11.24
N PHE A 440 -1.93 -3.48 -11.38
CA PHE A 440 -2.46 -2.73 -10.22
C PHE A 440 -3.68 -3.44 -9.63
N LEU A 441 -4.53 -4.01 -10.48
CA LEU A 441 -5.73 -4.75 -10.08
C LEU A 441 -5.41 -5.93 -9.16
N SER A 442 -4.24 -6.56 -9.30
CA SER A 442 -3.85 -7.69 -8.42
C SER A 442 -3.54 -7.27 -6.98
N ASN A 443 -3.33 -5.99 -6.71
CA ASN A 443 -3.05 -5.44 -5.38
C ASN A 443 -1.85 -6.08 -4.66
N LEU A 444 -0.79 -6.40 -5.42
CA LEU A 444 0.43 -7.01 -4.90
C LEU A 444 1.49 -5.93 -4.61
N TRP A 445 1.72 -5.68 -3.31
CA TRP A 445 2.62 -4.64 -2.82
C TRP A 445 3.73 -5.20 -1.93
N ARG A 446 4.93 -4.66 -2.07
CA ARG A 446 6.04 -4.90 -1.15
C ARG A 446 5.69 -4.40 0.25
N GLU A 447 6.26 -5.02 1.29
CA GLU A 447 6.14 -4.52 2.65
C GLU A 447 6.57 -3.05 2.72
N PRO A 448 5.70 -2.14 3.19
CA PRO A 448 6.03 -0.73 3.34
C PRO A 448 7.22 -0.49 4.28
N VAL A 449 8.09 0.45 3.91
CA VAL A 449 9.30 0.81 4.65
C VAL A 449 9.12 2.19 5.28
N PRO A 450 9.45 2.39 6.56
CA PRO A 450 9.39 3.71 7.19
C PRO A 450 10.40 4.67 6.56
N PHE A 451 9.96 5.90 6.31
CA PHE A 451 10.83 6.99 5.91
C PHE A 451 11.26 7.78 7.16
N ASN A 452 12.53 8.21 7.21
CA ASN A 452 13.09 8.93 8.35
C ASN A 452 12.65 10.40 8.36
N LEU A 453 11.35 10.64 8.59
CA LEU A 453 10.72 11.94 8.68
C LEU A 453 9.50 11.84 9.60
N SER A 454 9.24 12.90 10.37
CA SER A 454 7.94 13.11 11.01
C SER A 454 7.13 14.06 10.15
N SER A 455 5.90 13.69 9.81
CA SER A 455 5.03 14.51 8.96
C SER A 455 3.56 14.17 9.19
N GLU A 456 2.69 15.18 9.18
CA GLU A 456 1.23 15.05 9.22
C GLU A 456 0.61 14.99 7.82
N TYR A 457 1.22 15.60 6.81
CA TYR A 457 0.67 15.74 5.45
C TYR A 457 1.42 14.97 4.37
N GLY A 458 2.47 14.23 4.73
CA GLY A 458 3.09 13.22 3.89
C GLY A 458 4.17 13.78 2.97
N LEU A 459 4.46 13.03 1.90
CA LEU A 459 5.44 13.39 0.88
C LEU A 459 4.82 13.13 -0.49
N ALA A 460 4.57 14.20 -1.24
CA ALA A 460 4.22 14.09 -2.65
C ALA A 460 5.36 13.45 -3.43
N ILE A 461 5.05 12.59 -4.41
CA ILE A 461 6.02 11.88 -5.26
C ILE A 461 5.77 12.23 -6.73
N ALA A 462 6.84 12.40 -7.50
CA ALA A 462 6.83 12.57 -8.96
C ALA A 462 8.15 12.06 -9.55
N HIS A 463 8.22 11.93 -10.87
CA HIS A 463 9.43 11.53 -11.57
C HIS A 463 9.70 12.39 -12.80
N TYR A 464 10.98 12.46 -13.19
CA TYR A 464 11.40 13.01 -14.47
C TYR A 464 12.77 12.45 -14.86
N GLY A 465 12.89 12.02 -16.12
CA GLY A 465 14.12 11.42 -16.64
C GLY A 465 14.56 10.24 -15.79
N ASP A 466 15.81 10.27 -15.34
CA ASP A 466 16.43 9.20 -14.55
C ASP A 466 16.21 9.36 -13.04
N TYR A 467 15.28 10.20 -12.58
CA TYR A 467 15.12 10.52 -11.17
C TYR A 467 13.67 10.48 -10.68
N CYS A 468 13.52 10.01 -9.44
CA CYS A 468 12.32 10.18 -8.63
C CYS A 468 12.54 11.30 -7.61
N TRP A 469 11.46 11.99 -7.30
CA TRP A 469 11.44 13.14 -6.40
C TRP A 469 10.37 12.95 -5.33
N MET A 470 10.67 13.38 -4.12
CA MET A 470 9.69 13.51 -3.04
C MET A 470 9.73 14.93 -2.50
N SER A 471 8.58 15.46 -2.07
CA SER A 471 8.54 16.77 -1.43
C SER A 471 7.40 16.93 -0.45
N ASN A 472 7.68 17.65 0.63
CA ASN A 472 6.70 18.38 1.43
C ASN A 472 7.09 19.88 1.43
N PRO A 473 6.33 20.78 2.09
CA PRO A 473 6.64 22.22 2.06
C PRO A 473 8.09 22.54 2.46
N ALA A 474 8.61 21.90 3.51
CA ALA A 474 9.93 22.14 4.08
C ALA A 474 11.02 21.15 3.61
N GLY A 475 10.79 20.40 2.53
CA GLY A 475 11.70 19.34 2.14
C GLY A 475 11.60 18.91 0.69
N VAL A 476 12.76 18.62 0.10
CA VAL A 476 12.90 18.04 -1.23
C VAL A 476 13.92 16.91 -1.16
N TRP A 477 13.56 15.77 -1.72
CA TRP A 477 14.42 14.59 -1.83
C TRP A 477 14.45 14.11 -3.27
N ILE A 478 15.59 13.55 -3.65
CA ILE A 478 15.83 12.98 -4.98
C ILE A 478 16.41 11.56 -4.82
N ALA A 479 16.07 10.67 -5.75
CA ALA A 479 16.68 9.35 -5.86
C ALA A 479 16.88 8.99 -7.34
N LEU A 480 17.97 8.28 -7.65
CA LEU A 480 18.22 7.77 -8.99
C LEU A 480 17.23 6.63 -9.31
N LEU A 481 16.48 6.79 -10.39
CA LEU A 481 15.55 5.82 -10.95
C LEU A 481 16.19 4.98 -12.06
N ALA A 482 17.28 5.43 -12.68
CA ALA A 482 17.97 4.64 -13.70
C ALA A 482 18.62 3.38 -13.10
N SER A 483 18.48 2.25 -13.81
CA SER A 483 19.22 1.03 -13.50
C SER A 483 20.69 1.21 -13.86
N THR A 484 21.57 0.94 -12.91
CA THR A 484 23.03 1.01 -13.05
C THR A 484 23.64 -0.33 -12.65
N SER A 485 24.79 -0.64 -13.24
CA SER A 485 25.46 -1.93 -13.02
C SER A 485 26.98 -1.82 -13.08
N ILE A 486 27.67 -2.68 -12.32
CA ILE A 486 29.11 -2.90 -12.39
C ILE A 486 29.36 -4.35 -12.82
N ASP A 487 30.13 -4.54 -13.89
CA ASP A 487 30.60 -5.87 -14.32
C ASP A 487 31.80 -6.29 -13.46
N LEU A 488 31.64 -7.40 -12.73
CA LEU A 488 32.64 -7.96 -11.83
C LEU A 488 33.34 -9.18 -12.45
N THR A 489 32.94 -9.60 -13.64
CA THR A 489 33.31 -10.87 -14.28
C THR A 489 34.82 -11.08 -14.37
N SER A 490 35.58 -10.05 -14.76
CA SER A 490 37.03 -10.16 -14.92
C SER A 490 37.80 -10.32 -13.61
N ALA A 491 37.18 -9.98 -12.48
CA ALA A 491 37.79 -10.08 -11.16
C ALA A 491 37.46 -11.40 -10.45
N VAL A 492 36.53 -12.21 -10.96
CA VAL A 492 36.09 -13.45 -10.30
C VAL A 492 37.23 -14.46 -10.20
N LEU A 493 37.64 -14.75 -8.96
CA LEU A 493 38.57 -15.83 -8.60
C LEU A 493 37.84 -17.13 -8.32
N SER A 494 36.66 -17.02 -7.68
CA SER A 494 35.77 -18.14 -7.44
C SER A 494 34.32 -17.65 -7.38
N ALA A 495 33.38 -18.48 -7.84
CA ALA A 495 31.97 -18.29 -7.59
C ALA A 495 31.33 -19.64 -7.24
N ARG A 496 30.55 -19.66 -6.16
CA ARG A 496 29.81 -20.82 -5.70
C ARG A 496 28.36 -20.45 -5.49
N MET A 497 27.48 -21.08 -6.26
CA MET A 497 26.03 -20.94 -6.13
C MET A 497 25.45 -22.24 -5.59
N GLU A 498 24.60 -22.15 -4.59
CA GLU A 498 23.95 -23.29 -3.95
C GLU A 498 22.45 -23.04 -3.91
N LEU A 499 21.67 -23.93 -4.52
CA LEU A 499 20.21 -23.89 -4.54
C LEU A 499 19.68 -25.20 -3.96
N ALA A 500 18.73 -25.07 -3.05
CA ALA A 500 17.95 -26.13 -2.45
C ALA A 500 16.46 -25.75 -2.56
N PRO A 501 15.52 -26.68 -2.28
CA PRO A 501 14.08 -26.42 -2.43
C PRO A 501 13.60 -25.16 -1.70
N GLN A 502 14.24 -24.81 -0.60
CA GLN A 502 13.82 -23.75 0.33
C GLN A 502 14.97 -22.84 0.77
N ALA A 503 16.06 -22.78 0.00
CA ALA A 503 17.18 -21.90 0.27
C ALA A 503 18.02 -21.69 -0.98
N GLY A 504 18.60 -20.50 -1.14
CA GLY A 504 19.57 -20.21 -2.17
C GLY A 504 20.61 -19.20 -1.71
N LYS A 505 21.85 -19.40 -2.14
CA LYS A 505 22.95 -18.47 -1.84
C LYS A 505 24.01 -18.46 -2.91
N LEU A 506 24.74 -17.36 -2.97
CA LEU A 506 25.87 -17.12 -3.85
C LEU A 506 27.04 -16.58 -3.02
N SER A 507 28.22 -17.15 -3.22
CA SER A 507 29.48 -16.59 -2.74
C SER A 507 30.41 -16.31 -3.91
N VAL A 508 30.97 -15.10 -3.97
CA VAL A 508 31.89 -14.68 -5.05
C VAL A 508 33.16 -14.12 -4.44
N ASP A 509 34.30 -14.68 -4.81
CA ASP A 509 35.62 -14.16 -4.46
C ASP A 509 36.14 -13.30 -5.59
N LEU A 510 36.39 -12.01 -5.33
CA LEU A 510 36.94 -11.07 -6.31
C LEU A 510 38.41 -10.78 -6.02
N ARG A 511 39.23 -10.73 -7.08
CA ARG A 511 40.60 -10.25 -7.02
C ARG A 511 40.60 -8.76 -6.61
N ASN A 512 41.38 -8.42 -5.59
CA ASN A 512 41.48 -7.06 -5.07
C ASN A 512 42.91 -6.68 -4.66
N ASP A 513 43.93 -7.28 -5.29
CA ASP A 513 45.35 -7.03 -5.03
C ASP A 513 45.79 -5.61 -5.42
N ASP A 514 45.10 -4.99 -6.37
CA ASP A 514 45.29 -3.60 -6.80
C ASP A 514 44.41 -2.59 -6.05
N GLY A 515 43.56 -3.04 -5.13
CA GLY A 515 42.64 -2.20 -4.37
C GLY A 515 41.41 -1.70 -5.14
N SER A 516 41.13 -2.23 -6.34
CA SER A 516 40.00 -1.79 -7.18
C SER A 516 38.62 -1.87 -6.52
N TYR A 517 38.48 -2.71 -5.49
CA TYR A 517 37.25 -2.91 -4.73
C TYR A 517 37.39 -2.51 -3.25
N ALA A 518 38.28 -1.57 -2.91
CA ALA A 518 38.56 -1.20 -1.51
C ALA A 518 37.43 -0.44 -0.79
N SER A 519 36.50 0.17 -1.53
CA SER A 519 35.41 0.99 -0.96
C SER A 519 34.05 0.69 -1.60
N PRO A 520 33.46 -0.52 -1.40
CA PRO A 520 32.08 -0.80 -1.78
C PRO A 520 31.12 0.30 -1.28
N GLY A 521 30.14 0.69 -2.09
CA GLY A 521 29.15 1.73 -1.77
C GLY A 521 29.62 3.17 -1.96
N GLN A 522 30.82 3.40 -2.49
CA GLN A 522 31.38 4.75 -2.67
C GLN A 522 31.88 5.00 -4.09
N GLY A 523 31.73 6.24 -4.58
CA GLY A 523 32.27 6.68 -5.87
C GLY A 523 31.84 5.77 -7.03
N SER A 524 32.81 5.25 -7.79
CA SER A 524 32.55 4.30 -8.90
C SER A 524 32.02 2.93 -8.46
N LEU A 525 32.07 2.64 -7.16
CA LEU A 525 31.56 1.42 -6.54
C LEU A 525 30.23 1.65 -5.80
N ALA A 526 29.57 2.81 -5.98
CA ALA A 526 28.31 3.14 -5.31
C ALA A 526 27.23 2.04 -5.48
N VAL A 527 27.21 1.36 -6.63
CA VAL A 527 26.27 0.27 -6.91
C VAL A 527 26.60 -1.02 -6.13
N LEU A 528 27.87 -1.27 -5.83
CA LEU A 528 28.31 -2.43 -5.07
C LEU A 528 28.20 -2.11 -3.57
N ASP A 529 27.00 -2.16 -3.03
CA ASP A 529 26.73 -1.95 -1.60
C ASP A 529 25.78 -3.02 -1.06
N ILE A 530 25.71 -3.16 0.26
CA ILE A 530 24.75 -4.05 0.91
C ILE A 530 23.33 -3.70 0.45
N GLY A 531 22.54 -4.73 0.13
CA GLY A 531 21.20 -4.61 -0.41
C GLY A 531 21.13 -4.43 -1.93
N CYS A 532 22.26 -4.38 -2.65
CA CYS A 532 22.25 -4.39 -4.11
C CYS A 532 21.97 -5.80 -4.66
N GLN A 533 21.53 -5.88 -5.92
CA GLN A 533 21.31 -7.16 -6.60
C GLN A 533 22.62 -7.64 -7.23
N VAL A 534 22.99 -8.90 -6.98
CA VAL A 534 24.10 -9.60 -7.62
C VAL A 534 23.53 -10.66 -8.56
N ASP A 535 23.74 -10.46 -9.86
CA ASP A 535 23.35 -11.41 -10.89
C ASP A 535 24.52 -12.35 -11.20
N PHE A 536 24.26 -13.65 -11.24
CA PHE A 536 25.20 -14.68 -11.65
C PHE A 536 24.66 -15.47 -12.83
N SER A 537 25.33 -15.33 -13.97
CA SER A 537 24.88 -15.91 -15.24
C SER A 537 25.91 -16.90 -15.79
N PRO A 538 25.64 -18.22 -15.69
CA PRO A 538 26.53 -19.23 -16.23
C PRO A 538 26.51 -19.28 -17.76
N GLY A 539 27.64 -19.60 -18.36
CA GLY A 539 27.86 -19.53 -19.80
C GLY A 539 29.17 -20.13 -20.29
N TYR A 540 29.38 -20.01 -21.59
CA TYR A 540 30.55 -20.52 -22.31
C TYR A 540 30.97 -19.55 -23.42
N VAL A 541 32.24 -19.60 -23.80
CA VAL A 541 32.70 -19.00 -25.06
C VAL A 541 32.23 -19.87 -26.21
N THR A 542 31.50 -19.28 -27.16
CA THR A 542 30.93 -19.95 -28.33
C THR A 542 31.38 -19.28 -29.62
N SER A 543 30.92 -19.81 -30.76
CA SER A 543 31.11 -19.16 -32.07
C SER A 543 30.49 -17.76 -32.17
N SER A 544 29.54 -17.44 -31.30
CA SER A 544 28.86 -16.13 -31.24
C SER A 544 29.52 -15.18 -30.22
N GLY A 545 30.61 -15.59 -29.59
CA GLY A 545 31.30 -14.85 -28.53
C GLY A 545 31.00 -15.40 -27.13
N ASN A 546 31.10 -14.55 -26.12
CA ASN A 546 30.83 -14.92 -24.74
C ASN A 546 29.31 -14.95 -24.51
N GLU A 547 28.73 -16.14 -24.43
CA GLU A 547 27.28 -16.31 -24.21
C GLU A 547 26.99 -16.82 -22.81
N VAL A 548 25.94 -16.29 -22.19
CA VAL A 548 25.44 -16.71 -20.88
C VAL A 548 23.94 -16.98 -20.94
N SER A 549 23.45 -17.79 -20.02
CA SER A 549 22.00 -17.89 -19.73
C SER A 549 21.47 -16.63 -19.03
N SER A 550 20.16 -16.56 -18.77
CA SER A 550 19.57 -15.48 -17.97
C SER A 550 20.03 -15.47 -16.51
N GLY A 551 20.69 -16.53 -16.04
CA GLY A 551 21.25 -16.59 -14.69
C GLY A 551 20.22 -16.56 -13.56
N LEU A 552 20.72 -16.17 -12.39
CA LEU A 552 19.97 -15.98 -11.15
C LEU A 552 20.40 -14.68 -10.48
N SER A 553 19.48 -14.10 -9.73
CA SER A 553 19.73 -12.89 -8.94
C SER A 553 19.68 -13.20 -7.45
N PHE A 554 20.59 -12.57 -6.72
CA PHE A 554 20.73 -12.64 -5.27
C PHE A 554 20.83 -11.21 -4.73
N ILE A 555 20.56 -11.01 -3.44
CA ILE A 555 20.78 -9.72 -2.77
C ILE A 555 22.09 -9.81 -1.98
N LEU A 556 22.98 -8.82 -2.13
CA LEU A 556 24.22 -8.74 -1.37
C LEU A 556 23.91 -8.44 0.09
N GLU A 557 24.34 -9.32 0.98
CA GLU A 557 24.01 -9.25 2.42
C GLU A 557 25.22 -8.96 3.29
N ALA A 558 26.39 -9.41 2.83
CA ALA A 558 27.65 -9.08 3.47
C ALA A 558 28.78 -9.11 2.45
N TYR A 559 29.85 -8.41 2.77
CA TYR A 559 31.12 -8.57 2.09
C TYR A 559 32.27 -8.59 3.10
N GLU A 560 33.37 -9.25 2.74
CA GLU A 560 34.54 -9.41 3.59
C GLU A 560 35.82 -9.10 2.81
N HIS A 561 36.64 -8.21 3.36
CA HIS A 561 37.99 -7.98 2.87
C HIS A 561 38.97 -8.93 3.54
N THR A 562 39.69 -9.69 2.73
CA THR A 562 40.85 -10.45 3.18
C THR A 562 42.12 -9.86 2.58
N SER A 563 43.17 -9.76 3.39
CA SER A 563 44.49 -9.30 2.95
C SER A 563 45.56 -10.09 3.71
N SER A 564 46.19 -11.05 3.03
CA SER A 564 47.22 -11.90 3.64
C SER A 564 48.14 -12.50 2.57
N GLY A 565 49.42 -12.72 2.93
CA GLY A 565 50.37 -13.42 2.06
C GLY A 565 50.58 -12.79 0.67
N GLY A 566 50.45 -11.46 0.56
CA GLY A 566 50.57 -10.73 -0.71
C GLY A 566 49.35 -10.85 -1.63
N LYS A 567 48.23 -11.37 -1.12
CA LYS A 567 46.94 -11.45 -1.83
C LYS A 567 45.91 -10.63 -1.09
N ALA A 568 45.06 -9.94 -1.84
CA ALA A 568 43.86 -9.32 -1.31
C ALA A 568 42.63 -9.76 -2.12
N THR A 569 41.53 -10.00 -1.42
CA THR A 569 40.27 -10.49 -1.99
C THR A 569 39.11 -9.76 -1.34
N LEU A 570 38.09 -9.44 -2.14
CA LEU A 570 36.77 -9.07 -1.64
C LEU A 570 35.85 -10.28 -1.82
N VAL A 571 35.31 -10.81 -0.73
CA VAL A 571 34.35 -11.90 -0.75
C VAL A 571 32.95 -11.32 -0.64
N LEU A 572 32.06 -11.66 -1.56
CA LEU A 572 30.66 -11.27 -1.56
C LEU A 572 29.80 -12.43 -1.08
N TYR A 573 28.91 -12.18 -0.13
CA TYR A 573 27.91 -13.13 0.36
C TYR A 573 26.52 -12.62 0.01
N ALA A 574 25.86 -13.29 -0.94
CA ALA A 574 24.55 -12.90 -1.42
C ALA A 574 23.53 -14.05 -1.24
N LEU A 575 22.28 -13.69 -0.93
CA LEU A 575 21.21 -14.63 -0.60
C LEU A 575 20.02 -14.46 -1.55
N ASP A 576 19.24 -15.51 -1.76
CA ASP A 576 18.13 -15.51 -2.70
C ASP A 576 16.82 -14.97 -2.07
N GLY A 577 15.71 -15.10 -2.81
CA GLY A 577 14.41 -14.68 -2.29
C GLY A 577 13.89 -15.53 -1.13
N TRP A 578 14.39 -16.75 -0.89
CA TRP A 578 13.98 -17.54 0.28
C TRP A 578 14.45 -16.88 1.57
N GLU A 579 15.67 -16.33 1.56
CA GLU A 579 16.15 -15.52 2.67
C GLU A 579 15.31 -14.24 2.84
N SER A 580 14.89 -13.61 1.74
CA SER A 580 14.01 -12.44 1.82
C SER A 580 12.68 -12.78 2.50
N ILE A 581 12.08 -13.92 2.14
CA ILE A 581 10.88 -14.49 2.80
C ILE A 581 11.17 -14.78 4.28
N ASP A 582 12.32 -15.38 4.57
CA ASP A 582 12.73 -15.76 5.92
C ASP A 582 12.91 -14.58 6.86
N ARG A 583 13.33 -13.44 6.34
CA ARG A 583 13.54 -12.20 7.11
C ARG A 583 12.31 -11.35 7.26
N TRP A 584 11.33 -11.48 6.37
CA TRP A 584 10.06 -10.77 6.53
C TRP A 584 9.34 -11.25 7.79
N ARG A 585 8.76 -10.28 8.51
CA ARG A 585 7.92 -10.47 9.69
C ARG A 585 6.63 -9.71 9.45
N ALA A 586 5.50 -10.36 9.72
CA ALA A 586 4.22 -9.66 9.68
C ALA A 586 4.20 -8.56 10.76
N ARG A 587 3.93 -7.32 10.34
CA ARG A 587 3.78 -6.18 11.28
C ARG A 587 2.44 -6.18 12.00
N HIS A 588 1.41 -6.69 11.33
CA HIS A 588 0.04 -6.73 11.81
C HIS A 588 -0.54 -8.13 11.67
N GLN A 589 -1.67 -8.38 12.33
CA GLN A 589 -2.41 -9.61 12.10
C GLN A 589 -3.09 -9.54 10.72
N PHE A 590 -2.97 -10.63 9.95
CA PHE A 590 -3.78 -10.84 8.77
C PHE A 590 -4.66 -12.06 8.99
N ARG A 591 -5.92 -11.99 8.58
CA ARG A 591 -6.86 -13.11 8.72
C ARG A 591 -7.76 -13.18 7.50
N TRP A 592 -7.91 -14.37 6.96
CA TRP A 592 -8.77 -14.65 5.82
C TRP A 592 -9.68 -15.85 6.10
N ASN A 593 -10.76 -15.90 5.34
CA ASN A 593 -11.68 -17.02 5.25
C ASN A 593 -12.39 -17.46 6.54
N LYS A 594 -12.54 -16.56 7.53
CA LYS A 594 -13.27 -16.87 8.76
C LYS A 594 -14.76 -17.14 8.51
N SER A 595 -15.37 -16.36 7.62
CA SER A 595 -16.82 -16.36 7.38
C SER A 595 -17.21 -16.49 5.91
N SER A 596 -16.26 -16.42 4.98
CA SER A 596 -16.51 -16.56 3.54
C SER A 596 -15.26 -17.05 2.81
N ASN A 597 -15.39 -17.57 1.58
CA ASN A 597 -14.24 -18.02 0.79
C ASN A 597 -13.65 -16.83 0.01
N GLU A 598 -12.80 -16.05 0.66
CA GLU A 598 -12.23 -14.81 0.12
C GLU A 598 -10.98 -15.09 -0.71
N LEU A 599 -9.98 -15.77 -0.13
CA LEU A 599 -8.69 -16.04 -0.77
C LEU A 599 -8.32 -17.53 -0.69
N SER A 600 -7.97 -18.11 -1.83
CA SER A 600 -7.41 -19.46 -1.93
C SER A 600 -5.99 -19.52 -1.36
N VAL A 601 -5.45 -20.74 -1.15
CA VAL A 601 -4.02 -20.93 -0.79
C VAL A 601 -3.10 -20.20 -1.75
N LYS A 602 -3.40 -20.22 -3.06
CA LYS A 602 -2.63 -19.51 -4.08
C LYS A 602 -2.59 -18.00 -3.83
N GLU A 603 -3.74 -17.39 -3.58
CA GLU A 603 -3.85 -15.95 -3.42
C GLU A 603 -3.21 -15.48 -2.09
N ILE A 604 -3.33 -16.27 -1.02
CA ILE A 604 -2.61 -15.99 0.23
C ILE A 604 -1.09 -16.14 0.02
N LEU A 605 -0.65 -17.14 -0.76
CA LEU A 605 0.76 -17.31 -1.11
C LEU A 605 1.29 -16.12 -1.93
N GLU A 606 0.52 -15.66 -2.92
CA GLU A 606 0.83 -14.45 -3.71
C GLU A 606 0.97 -13.21 -2.83
N PHE A 607 0.06 -13.02 -1.87
CA PHE A 607 0.12 -11.92 -0.91
C PHE A 607 1.43 -11.94 -0.10
N VAL A 608 1.81 -13.11 0.45
CA VAL A 608 3.01 -13.23 1.30
C VAL A 608 4.28 -13.02 0.48
N LEU A 609 4.35 -13.59 -0.73
CA LEU A 609 5.48 -13.40 -1.64
C LEU A 609 5.61 -11.94 -2.09
N ALA A 610 4.49 -11.26 -2.31
CA ALA A 610 4.48 -9.85 -2.69
C ALA A 610 5.13 -8.97 -1.62
N ARG A 611 5.01 -9.30 -0.33
CA ARG A 611 5.63 -8.54 0.78
C ARG A 611 7.15 -8.46 0.67
N VAL A 612 7.78 -9.41 -0.02
CA VAL A 612 9.22 -9.40 -0.27
C VAL A 612 9.58 -9.06 -1.72
N GLY A 613 8.62 -8.60 -2.51
CA GLY A 613 8.83 -8.17 -3.91
C GLY A 613 8.86 -9.32 -4.92
N LEU A 614 8.43 -10.54 -4.53
CA LEU A 614 8.40 -11.69 -5.43
C LEU A 614 7.03 -11.84 -6.08
N LYS A 615 7.02 -12.02 -7.40
CA LYS A 615 5.81 -12.39 -8.15
C LYS A 615 5.66 -13.91 -8.19
N LEU A 616 4.47 -14.45 -7.89
CA LEU A 616 4.17 -15.85 -8.16
C LEU A 616 3.93 -16.05 -9.67
N GLU A 617 4.65 -16.99 -10.27
CA GLU A 617 4.52 -17.35 -11.67
C GLU A 617 4.19 -18.83 -11.78
N VAL A 618 3.19 -19.18 -12.58
CA VAL A 618 2.70 -20.57 -12.67
C VAL A 618 3.42 -21.31 -13.79
N VAL A 619 4.16 -22.37 -13.45
CA VAL A 619 4.68 -23.34 -14.42
C VAL A 619 3.68 -24.50 -14.56
N SER A 620 3.28 -25.07 -13.43
CA SER A 620 2.16 -26.01 -13.30
C SER A 620 1.53 -25.81 -11.93
N GLN A 621 0.25 -26.14 -11.79
CA GLN A 621 -0.45 -26.01 -10.52
C GLN A 621 -1.49 -27.13 -10.34
N SER A 622 -1.75 -27.53 -9.10
CA SER A 622 -2.84 -28.42 -8.76
C SER A 622 -4.19 -27.69 -8.78
N SER A 623 -5.29 -28.43 -8.88
CA SER A 623 -6.62 -27.85 -8.66
C SER A 623 -6.85 -27.49 -7.18
N VAL A 624 -6.10 -28.11 -6.27
CA VAL A 624 -6.23 -27.92 -4.82
C VAL A 624 -5.74 -26.52 -4.41
N ILE A 625 -4.61 -26.04 -4.94
CA ILE A 625 -4.07 -24.72 -4.55
C ILE A 625 -4.98 -23.55 -4.94
N THR A 626 -5.73 -23.70 -6.02
CA THR A 626 -6.72 -22.72 -6.47
C THR A 626 -8.10 -22.93 -5.85
N GLY A 627 -8.41 -24.14 -5.36
CA GLY A 627 -9.73 -24.52 -4.89
C GLY A 627 -9.89 -24.59 -3.38
N TYR A 628 -8.79 -24.51 -2.62
CA TYR A 628 -8.79 -24.61 -1.16
C TYR A 628 -8.65 -23.25 -0.49
N TYR A 629 -9.60 -22.93 0.40
CA TYR A 629 -9.75 -21.63 1.08
C TYR A 629 -9.67 -21.85 2.60
N PRO A 630 -8.47 -22.06 3.17
CA PRO A 630 -8.34 -22.34 4.59
C PRO A 630 -8.66 -21.09 5.42
N GLU A 631 -9.31 -21.25 6.58
CA GLU A 631 -9.27 -20.20 7.60
C GLU A 631 -7.81 -20.03 8.01
N PHE A 632 -7.23 -18.86 7.72
CA PHE A 632 -5.79 -18.65 7.84
C PHE A 632 -5.51 -17.32 8.53
N THR A 633 -4.68 -17.39 9.57
CA THR A 633 -4.27 -16.23 10.36
C THR A 633 -2.75 -16.15 10.40
N ILE A 634 -2.20 -14.98 10.06
CA ILE A 634 -0.80 -14.63 10.28
C ILE A 634 -0.77 -13.66 11.45
N ASN A 635 -0.11 -14.02 12.53
CA ASN A 635 0.03 -13.12 13.68
C ASN A 635 1.22 -12.16 13.49
N PRO A 636 1.23 -11.01 14.18
CA PRO A 636 2.43 -10.17 14.25
C PRO A 636 3.66 -10.98 14.64
N ASP A 637 4.82 -10.61 14.09
CA ASP A 637 6.12 -11.29 14.26
C ASP A 637 6.21 -12.72 13.67
N THR A 638 5.16 -13.21 13.02
CA THR A 638 5.26 -14.48 12.27
C THR A 638 6.22 -14.31 11.09
N ARG A 639 7.17 -15.26 10.95
CA ARG A 639 8.13 -15.30 9.84
C ARG A 639 7.47 -15.68 8.52
N GLY A 640 7.88 -15.08 7.42
CA GLY A 640 7.37 -15.42 6.09
C GLY A 640 7.59 -16.86 5.68
N ASP A 641 8.75 -17.44 6.01
CA ASP A 641 9.08 -18.82 5.67
C ASP A 641 8.12 -19.80 6.37
N THR A 642 7.78 -19.52 7.62
CA THR A 642 6.83 -20.29 8.42
C THR A 642 5.43 -20.25 7.79
N VAL A 643 5.01 -19.07 7.31
CA VAL A 643 3.74 -18.90 6.60
C VAL A 643 3.73 -19.67 5.29
N VAL A 644 4.74 -19.48 4.44
CA VAL A 644 4.84 -20.15 3.12
C VAL A 644 4.86 -21.67 3.29
N ARG A 645 5.66 -22.20 4.24
CA ARG A 645 5.71 -23.64 4.55
C ARG A 645 4.34 -24.16 4.97
N LYS A 646 3.62 -23.40 5.80
CA LYS A 646 2.28 -23.81 6.24
C LYS A 646 1.29 -23.83 5.08
N LEU A 647 1.30 -22.83 4.21
CA LEU A 647 0.45 -22.77 3.02
C LEU A 647 0.75 -23.93 2.06
N LEU A 648 2.03 -24.17 1.77
CA LEU A 648 2.45 -25.28 0.91
C LEU A 648 2.15 -26.65 1.53
N SER A 649 2.13 -26.78 2.87
CA SER A 649 1.69 -28.03 3.53
C SER A 649 0.23 -28.41 3.26
N PHE A 650 -0.55 -27.48 2.69
CA PHE A 650 -1.95 -27.72 2.33
C PHE A 650 -2.13 -28.38 0.96
N VAL A 651 -1.11 -28.34 0.11
CA VAL A 651 -1.22 -28.60 -1.33
C VAL A 651 -0.05 -29.46 -1.81
N PRO A 652 -0.16 -30.18 -2.93
CA PRO A 652 0.98 -30.93 -3.50
C PRO A 652 1.98 -30.03 -4.25
N ASP A 653 1.66 -28.74 -4.39
CA ASP A 653 2.47 -27.77 -5.09
C ASP A 653 3.71 -27.35 -4.29
N VAL A 654 4.78 -27.04 -5.01
CA VAL A 654 6.03 -26.50 -4.48
C VAL A 654 6.38 -25.21 -5.19
N ILE A 655 7.26 -24.41 -4.59
CA ILE A 655 7.86 -23.25 -5.25
C ILE A 655 9.37 -23.35 -5.29
N PHE A 656 9.98 -22.75 -6.31
CA PHE A 656 11.39 -22.37 -6.32
C PHE A 656 11.52 -20.91 -6.75
N ILE A 657 12.61 -20.25 -6.35
CA ILE A 657 12.79 -18.82 -6.58
C ILE A 657 13.89 -18.61 -7.61
N GLU A 658 13.61 -17.78 -8.61
CA GLU A 658 14.62 -17.28 -9.54
C GLU A 658 14.42 -15.80 -9.81
N GLY A 659 15.43 -15.00 -9.47
CA GLY A 659 15.36 -13.56 -9.62
C GLY A 659 14.28 -12.96 -8.71
N ASN A 660 13.35 -12.24 -9.32
CA ASN A 660 12.23 -11.60 -8.64
C ASN A 660 10.92 -12.40 -8.71
N LYS A 661 11.02 -13.71 -9.00
CA LYS A 661 9.86 -14.59 -9.21
C LYS A 661 9.96 -15.83 -8.35
N ALA A 662 8.83 -16.24 -7.79
CA ALA A 662 8.62 -17.57 -7.24
C ALA A 662 7.82 -18.38 -8.27
N TYR A 663 8.36 -19.50 -8.72
CA TYR A 663 7.73 -20.35 -9.71
C TYR A 663 6.96 -21.48 -9.01
N LEU A 664 5.65 -21.52 -9.22
CA LEU A 664 4.77 -22.57 -8.75
C LEU A 664 4.85 -23.79 -9.68
N VAL A 665 5.07 -24.96 -9.09
CA VAL A 665 5.12 -26.25 -9.78
C VAL A 665 4.29 -27.25 -8.99
N ASN A 666 3.49 -28.06 -9.68
CA ASN A 666 2.89 -29.28 -9.16
C ASN A 666 3.67 -30.49 -9.71
N PRO A 667 4.57 -31.13 -8.94
CA PRO A 667 5.42 -32.22 -9.42
C PRO A 667 4.65 -33.52 -9.66
N GLN A 668 4.58 -33.99 -10.92
CA GLN A 668 3.83 -35.20 -11.29
C GLN A 668 4.75 -36.34 -11.72
N SER A 669 4.33 -37.59 -11.49
CA SER A 669 5.07 -38.78 -11.94
C SER A 669 5.06 -38.94 -13.46
N SER A 670 4.08 -38.34 -14.13
CA SER A 670 4.00 -38.27 -15.58
C SER A 670 4.90 -37.20 -16.21
N ASP A 671 5.60 -36.37 -15.42
CA ASP A 671 6.39 -35.26 -15.95
C ASP A 671 7.43 -35.74 -16.99
N ALA A 672 7.48 -35.02 -18.11
CA ALA A 672 8.41 -35.32 -19.19
C ALA A 672 9.82 -34.84 -18.85
N SER A 673 10.82 -35.57 -19.34
CA SER A 673 12.21 -35.14 -19.19
C SER A 673 12.50 -33.90 -20.05
N ALA A 674 12.98 -32.84 -19.42
CA ALA A 674 13.41 -31.61 -20.07
C ALA A 674 14.81 -31.76 -20.70
N TYR A 675 15.69 -32.59 -20.14
CA TYR A 675 17.07 -32.77 -20.61
C TYR A 675 17.62 -34.17 -20.34
N SER A 676 18.70 -34.55 -21.02
CA SER A 676 19.31 -35.88 -20.85
C SER A 676 20.81 -35.81 -20.62
N TYR A 677 21.29 -36.64 -19.69
CA TYR A 677 22.70 -36.79 -19.34
C TYR A 677 23.17 -38.23 -19.56
N PHE A 678 24.44 -38.39 -19.94
CA PHE A 678 24.97 -39.66 -20.42
C PHE A 678 26.32 -40.04 -19.80
N SER A 679 26.53 -41.34 -19.60
CA SER A 679 27.82 -41.97 -19.34
C SER A 679 27.86 -43.39 -19.91
N PRO A 680 28.95 -43.82 -20.59
CA PRO A 680 30.21 -43.09 -20.80
C PRO A 680 30.12 -41.98 -21.86
N TYR A 681 31.24 -41.29 -22.13
CA TYR A 681 31.32 -40.15 -23.05
C TYR A 681 30.73 -40.48 -24.43
N THR A 682 29.54 -39.94 -24.71
CA THR A 682 28.96 -39.82 -26.06
C THR A 682 28.97 -38.34 -26.45
N ALA A 683 28.65 -37.96 -27.69
CA ALA A 683 28.59 -36.56 -28.15
C ALA A 683 27.42 -35.76 -27.51
N ASN A 684 27.23 -35.90 -26.20
CA ASN A 684 26.15 -35.40 -25.38
C ASN A 684 26.70 -34.86 -24.05
N HIS A 685 25.82 -34.29 -23.23
CA HIS A 685 26.19 -33.80 -21.91
C HIS A 685 26.59 -34.95 -20.97
N ILE A 686 27.89 -35.03 -20.66
CA ILE A 686 28.49 -36.13 -19.88
C ILE A 686 28.24 -36.04 -18.37
N ILE A 687 28.09 -37.20 -17.72
CA ILE A 687 28.16 -37.40 -16.27
C ILE A 687 29.58 -37.77 -15.85
N PHE A 688 30.24 -36.90 -15.07
CA PHE A 688 31.55 -37.20 -14.48
C PHE A 688 31.44 -38.26 -13.37
N GLU A 689 30.51 -38.04 -12.45
CA GLU A 689 30.28 -38.88 -11.28
C GLU A 689 28.78 -39.04 -11.05
N GLY A 690 28.36 -40.26 -10.75
CA GLY A 690 26.98 -40.57 -10.39
C GLY A 690 26.96 -41.34 -9.07
N ARG A 691 26.17 -40.85 -8.12
CA ARG A 691 25.83 -41.54 -6.87
C ARG A 691 24.33 -41.70 -6.86
N TYR A 692 23.85 -42.93 -6.92
CA TYR A 692 22.43 -43.22 -7.01
C TYR A 692 22.04 -44.09 -5.81
N ARG A 693 21.14 -43.60 -4.98
CA ARG A 693 20.60 -44.29 -3.80
C ARG A 693 19.11 -44.52 -4.01
N VAL A 694 18.69 -45.76 -3.80
CA VAL A 694 17.28 -46.14 -3.69
C VAL A 694 17.03 -46.49 -2.24
N GLY A 695 16.03 -45.86 -1.64
CA GLY A 695 15.61 -46.06 -0.26
C GLY A 695 14.15 -46.48 -0.19
N ALA A 696 13.77 -47.01 0.97
CA ALA A 696 12.38 -47.21 1.34
C ALA A 696 11.69 -45.88 1.64
N TRP A 697 10.39 -45.79 1.44
CA TRP A 697 9.61 -44.59 1.79
C TRP A 697 9.58 -44.42 3.31
N GLU A 698 9.67 -43.18 3.80
CA GLU A 698 9.62 -42.90 5.25
C GLU A 698 8.29 -43.39 5.85
N PHE A 699 7.20 -43.14 5.14
CA PHE A 699 5.85 -43.62 5.45
C PHE A 699 5.17 -44.09 4.15
N ASN A 700 4.31 -45.10 4.28
CA ASN A 700 3.58 -45.72 3.16
C ASN A 700 2.06 -45.78 3.43
N ARG A 701 1.63 -45.23 4.56
CA ARG A 701 0.22 -44.97 4.90
C ARG A 701 0.11 -43.59 5.53
N VAL A 702 -0.80 -42.78 5.01
CA VAL A 702 -1.13 -41.46 5.56
C VAL A 702 -2.61 -41.40 5.91
N GLN A 703 -2.92 -41.14 7.18
CA GLN A 703 -4.29 -40.86 7.63
C GLN A 703 -4.46 -39.37 7.88
N VAL A 704 -5.49 -38.80 7.25
CA VAL A 704 -5.84 -37.39 7.39
C VAL A 704 -7.15 -37.30 8.16
N GLU A 705 -7.09 -36.63 9.30
CA GLU A 705 -8.23 -36.29 10.14
C GLU A 705 -8.57 -34.81 9.98
N GLY A 706 -9.84 -34.52 9.69
CA GLY A 706 -10.38 -33.17 9.59
C GLY A 706 -11.67 -33.02 10.39
N ASP A 707 -12.49 -32.04 10.02
CA ASP A 707 -13.78 -31.82 10.67
C ASP A 707 -14.77 -32.95 10.29
N ALA A 708 -15.02 -33.84 11.25
CA ALA A 708 -15.88 -35.01 11.12
C ALA A 708 -15.54 -35.96 9.94
N VAL A 709 -14.31 -35.88 9.41
CA VAL A 709 -13.81 -36.71 8.30
C VAL A 709 -12.48 -37.35 8.70
N ILE A 710 -12.35 -38.65 8.43
CA ILE A 710 -11.08 -39.38 8.51
C ILE A 710 -10.91 -40.15 7.20
N LYS A 711 -9.73 -40.06 6.59
CA LYS A 711 -9.40 -40.77 5.34
C LYS A 711 -7.97 -41.28 5.36
N ASP A 712 -7.81 -42.55 5.05
CA ASP A 712 -6.50 -43.17 4.82
C ASP A 712 -6.16 -43.19 3.32
N SER A 713 -4.88 -42.94 3.04
CA SER A 713 -4.21 -43.13 1.74
C SER A 713 -3.08 -44.13 1.92
N PHE A 714 -2.90 -45.03 0.95
CA PHE A 714 -2.00 -46.18 1.07
C PHE A 714 -1.13 -46.33 -0.18
N GLU A 715 0.13 -46.71 0.02
CA GLU A 715 0.99 -47.29 -1.01
C GLU A 715 1.17 -48.79 -0.72
N TRP A 716 0.29 -49.60 -1.31
CA TRP A 716 0.21 -51.03 -1.00
C TRP A 716 1.48 -51.80 -1.37
N ASP A 717 2.15 -51.43 -2.47
CA ASP A 717 3.36 -52.12 -2.91
C ASP A 717 4.52 -51.92 -1.90
N GLU A 718 4.63 -50.75 -1.29
CA GLU A 718 5.62 -50.49 -0.22
C GLU A 718 5.22 -51.15 1.10
N ILE A 719 3.93 -51.18 1.43
CA ILE A 719 3.42 -51.89 2.62
C ILE A 719 3.71 -53.38 2.53
N ASP A 720 3.50 -54.00 1.37
CA ASP A 720 3.79 -55.42 1.16
C ASP A 720 5.28 -55.74 1.31
N ARG A 721 6.17 -54.79 1.00
CA ARG A 721 7.63 -54.95 1.14
C ARG A 721 8.12 -54.70 2.56
N LEU A 722 7.54 -53.74 3.29
CA LEU A 722 8.14 -53.17 4.50
C LEU A 722 7.20 -53.08 5.71
N TYR A 723 5.98 -53.60 5.58
CA TYR A 723 4.87 -53.42 6.51
C TYR A 723 4.44 -51.95 6.67
N ASP A 724 3.43 -51.71 7.51
CA ASP A 724 2.84 -50.38 7.73
C ASP A 724 3.85 -49.41 8.37
N ARG A 725 4.01 -48.25 7.74
CA ARG A 725 4.72 -47.07 8.23
C ARG A 725 3.74 -45.91 8.22
N PHE A 726 3.14 -45.69 9.37
CA PHE A 726 1.99 -44.82 9.56
C PHE A 726 2.38 -43.36 9.84
N ARG A 727 1.73 -42.42 9.12
CA ARG A 727 1.75 -40.98 9.38
C ARG A 727 0.31 -40.50 9.60
N GLN A 728 0.07 -39.75 10.66
CA GLN A 728 -1.22 -39.11 10.92
C GLN A 728 -1.10 -37.59 10.74
N LEU A 729 -2.10 -36.99 10.10
CA LEU A 729 -2.20 -35.55 9.87
C LEU A 729 -3.55 -35.05 10.40
N TYR A 730 -3.53 -33.91 11.08
CA TYR A 730 -4.74 -33.26 11.57
C TYR A 730 -4.89 -31.87 10.93
N ASP A 731 -6.03 -31.61 10.30
CA ASP A 731 -6.37 -30.33 9.66
C ASP A 731 -7.88 -30.08 9.74
N ILE A 732 -8.32 -29.28 10.71
CA ILE A 732 -9.74 -28.97 10.95
C ILE A 732 -10.43 -28.29 9.76
N ASN A 733 -9.66 -27.70 8.83
CA ASN A 733 -10.21 -27.07 7.63
C ASN A 733 -10.64 -28.09 6.54
N ILE A 734 -10.33 -29.37 6.72
CA ILE A 734 -10.73 -30.45 5.81
C ILE A 734 -12.10 -30.98 6.25
N SER A 735 -13.14 -30.70 5.46
CA SER A 735 -14.53 -31.11 5.77
C SER A 735 -15.09 -32.18 4.81
N THR A 736 -14.30 -32.63 3.84
CA THR A 736 -14.72 -33.63 2.86
C THR A 736 -13.70 -34.75 2.70
N SER A 737 -14.19 -35.97 2.41
CA SER A 737 -13.31 -37.12 2.14
C SER A 737 -12.39 -36.91 0.93
N GLY A 738 -12.80 -36.11 -0.06
CA GLY A 738 -11.98 -35.82 -1.25
C GLY A 738 -10.77 -34.94 -0.91
N GLN A 739 -10.97 -33.90 -0.10
CA GLN A 739 -9.87 -33.06 0.40
C GLN A 739 -8.90 -33.87 1.28
N ALA A 740 -9.44 -34.72 2.17
CA ALA A 740 -8.62 -35.58 3.03
C ALA A 740 -7.78 -36.57 2.22
N GLN A 741 -8.36 -37.17 1.16
CA GLN A 741 -7.64 -38.05 0.25
C GLN A 741 -6.53 -37.31 -0.51
N ALA A 742 -6.84 -36.17 -1.13
CA ALA A 742 -5.85 -35.39 -1.86
C ALA A 742 -4.66 -34.96 -0.97
N ARG A 743 -4.92 -34.65 0.31
CA ARG A 743 -3.87 -34.36 1.29
C ARG A 743 -3.01 -35.58 1.59
N GLY A 744 -3.62 -36.76 1.80
CA GLY A 744 -2.89 -37.99 2.06
C GLY A 744 -2.01 -38.42 0.87
N GLU A 745 -2.54 -38.32 -0.34
CA GLU A 745 -1.84 -38.60 -1.59
C GLU A 745 -0.66 -37.63 -1.82
N ALA A 746 -0.82 -36.34 -1.48
CA ALA A 746 0.26 -35.36 -1.56
C ALA A 746 1.45 -35.72 -0.65
N TYR A 747 1.20 -36.17 0.58
CA TYR A 747 2.27 -36.61 1.49
C TYR A 747 2.92 -37.91 1.03
N LEU A 748 2.15 -38.90 0.56
CA LEU A 748 2.71 -40.12 -0.03
C LEU A 748 3.62 -39.79 -1.21
N ARG A 749 3.22 -38.82 -2.03
CA ARG A 749 4.00 -38.33 -3.15
C ARG A 749 5.31 -37.66 -2.73
N GLU A 750 5.30 -36.89 -1.64
CA GLU A 750 6.53 -36.35 -1.05
C GLU A 750 7.48 -37.47 -0.61
N ALA A 751 6.97 -38.48 0.10
CA ALA A 751 7.75 -39.65 0.51
C ALA A 751 8.34 -40.42 -0.69
N GLU A 752 7.60 -40.54 -1.78
CA GLU A 752 8.09 -41.12 -3.04
C GLU A 752 9.30 -40.36 -3.58
N ILE A 753 9.16 -39.04 -3.73
CA ILE A 753 10.20 -38.16 -4.28
C ILE A 753 11.49 -38.26 -3.45
N GLU A 754 11.36 -38.30 -2.12
CA GLU A 754 12.48 -38.39 -1.17
C GLU A 754 13.09 -39.79 -1.05
N SER A 755 12.34 -40.84 -1.39
CA SER A 755 12.79 -42.24 -1.28
C SER A 755 14.00 -42.55 -2.15
N ALA A 756 14.05 -41.96 -3.35
CA ALA A 756 15.23 -41.99 -4.19
C ALA A 756 16.04 -40.71 -3.96
N SER A 757 17.34 -40.87 -3.72
CA SER A 757 18.25 -39.73 -3.62
C SER A 757 19.50 -40.01 -4.43
N GLY A 758 20.09 -38.97 -4.97
CA GLY A 758 21.31 -39.14 -5.74
C GLY A 758 22.01 -37.82 -5.96
N LEU A 759 23.22 -37.94 -6.49
CA LEU A 759 24.05 -36.83 -6.85
C LEU A 759 24.72 -37.15 -8.18
N ILE A 760 24.56 -36.26 -9.15
CA ILE A 760 25.36 -36.30 -10.37
C ILE A 760 26.26 -35.08 -10.45
N ARG A 761 27.52 -35.30 -10.81
CA ARG A 761 28.48 -34.24 -11.13
C ARG A 761 28.65 -34.18 -12.63
N ILE A 762 28.41 -33.01 -13.20
CA ILE A 762 28.35 -32.76 -14.64
C ILE A 762 29.07 -31.44 -14.95
N PRO A 763 29.46 -31.18 -16.20
CA PRO A 763 29.71 -29.82 -16.67
C PRO A 763 28.50 -28.91 -16.38
N VAL A 764 28.72 -27.60 -16.31
CA VAL A 764 27.62 -26.65 -16.11
C VAL A 764 26.61 -26.76 -17.25
N ASN A 765 25.37 -27.11 -16.91
CA ASN A 765 24.23 -26.91 -17.80
C ASN A 765 23.65 -25.52 -17.54
N CYS A 766 23.90 -24.58 -18.44
CA CYS A 766 23.48 -23.18 -18.29
C CYS A 766 21.96 -23.03 -18.21
N GLY A 767 21.19 -24.04 -18.63
CA GLY A 767 19.72 -24.03 -18.63
C GLY A 767 19.06 -24.75 -17.45
N GLN A 768 19.84 -25.43 -16.60
CA GLN A 768 19.30 -26.28 -15.52
C GLN A 768 18.59 -25.47 -14.44
N GLN A 769 17.37 -25.88 -14.06
CA GLN A 769 16.59 -25.31 -12.96
C GLN A 769 16.26 -26.36 -11.89
N LEU A 770 15.84 -25.91 -10.71
CA LEU A 770 15.21 -26.77 -9.71
C LEU A 770 13.90 -27.34 -10.26
N TYR A 771 13.55 -28.54 -9.80
CA TYR A 771 12.37 -29.35 -10.16
C TYR A 771 12.26 -29.79 -11.63
N ASP A 772 13.20 -29.41 -12.49
CA ASP A 772 13.35 -30.00 -13.82
C ASP A 772 13.46 -31.52 -13.72
N VAL A 773 12.73 -32.23 -14.57
CA VAL A 773 12.91 -33.67 -14.76
C VAL A 773 13.99 -33.90 -15.81
N ILE A 774 14.94 -34.75 -15.49
CA ILE A 774 16.08 -35.11 -16.34
C ILE A 774 16.11 -36.62 -16.55
N ALA A 775 16.53 -37.06 -17.73
CA ALA A 775 16.76 -38.47 -18.04
C ALA A 775 18.25 -38.79 -17.87
N ILE A 776 18.55 -39.80 -17.07
CA ILE A 776 19.91 -40.23 -16.76
C ILE A 776 20.16 -41.58 -17.44
N THR A 777 21.16 -41.61 -18.32
CA THR A 777 21.71 -42.85 -18.85
C THR A 777 23.14 -43.01 -18.33
N ASP A 778 23.37 -43.96 -17.43
CA ASP A 778 24.69 -44.24 -16.86
C ASP A 778 24.92 -45.74 -16.84
N ASP A 779 25.61 -46.24 -17.86
CA ASP A 779 25.87 -47.67 -18.05
C ASP A 779 26.63 -48.28 -16.86
N ARG A 780 27.43 -47.46 -16.15
CA ARG A 780 28.19 -47.88 -14.95
C ARG A 780 27.27 -48.22 -13.79
N ALA A 781 26.07 -47.66 -13.77
CA ALA A 781 25.05 -47.87 -12.74
C ALA A 781 23.82 -48.64 -13.27
N GLY A 782 23.84 -49.08 -14.53
CA GLY A 782 22.71 -49.80 -15.15
C GLY A 782 21.47 -48.93 -15.39
N LEU A 783 21.61 -47.61 -15.43
CA LEU A 783 20.50 -46.68 -15.67
C LEU A 783 20.36 -46.40 -17.17
N THR A 784 19.15 -46.51 -17.70
CA THR A 784 18.84 -46.22 -19.11
C THR A 784 17.66 -45.28 -19.20
N ALA A 785 17.93 -44.02 -19.57
CA ALA A 785 16.93 -42.94 -19.61
C ALA A 785 16.07 -42.83 -18.34
N GLU A 786 16.64 -43.17 -17.18
CA GLU A 786 15.97 -43.15 -15.89
C GLU A 786 15.61 -41.71 -15.54
N LYS A 787 14.32 -41.43 -15.33
CA LYS A 787 13.88 -40.09 -14.97
C LYS A 787 14.23 -39.80 -13.51
N LYS A 788 14.83 -38.63 -13.28
CA LYS A 788 15.07 -38.08 -11.95
C LYS A 788 14.70 -36.60 -11.90
N ARG A 789 14.25 -36.12 -10.75
CA ARG A 789 13.91 -34.71 -10.53
C ARG A 789 15.08 -33.99 -9.89
N VAL A 790 15.43 -32.81 -10.37
CA VAL A 790 16.48 -32.00 -9.74
C VAL A 790 15.92 -31.35 -8.48
N LEU A 791 16.46 -31.70 -7.32
CA LEU A 791 16.05 -31.19 -6.01
C LEU A 791 17.08 -30.22 -5.40
N GLY A 792 18.29 -30.18 -5.94
CA GLY A 792 19.32 -29.26 -5.50
C GLY A 792 20.36 -29.04 -6.59
N LEU A 793 20.98 -27.87 -6.59
CA LEU A 793 21.98 -27.48 -7.59
C LEU A 793 23.11 -26.72 -6.91
N ILE A 794 24.34 -27.22 -7.05
CA ILE A 794 25.55 -26.51 -6.66
C ILE A 794 26.37 -26.25 -7.91
N LEU A 795 26.64 -24.99 -8.25
CA LEU A 795 27.55 -24.57 -9.31
C LEU A 795 28.86 -24.10 -8.69
N ASN A 796 29.97 -24.71 -9.08
CA ASN A 796 31.31 -24.27 -8.70
C ASN A 796 32.07 -23.74 -9.92
N HIS A 797 32.52 -22.49 -9.84
CA HIS A 797 33.41 -21.85 -10.80
C HIS A 797 34.71 -21.46 -10.12
N GLN A 798 35.83 -22.09 -10.47
CA GLN A 798 37.17 -21.77 -9.98
C GLN A 798 38.15 -21.81 -11.16
N PRO A 799 38.30 -20.72 -11.93
CA PRO A 799 39.20 -20.66 -13.09
C PRO A 799 40.62 -21.13 -12.79
N GLY A 800 41.17 -20.73 -11.63
CA GLY A 800 42.52 -21.10 -11.21
C GLY A 800 42.74 -22.60 -10.97
N LYS A 801 41.67 -23.39 -10.85
CA LYS A 801 41.71 -24.86 -10.74
C LYS A 801 41.12 -25.56 -11.98
N GLY A 802 40.72 -24.81 -13.01
CA GLY A 802 40.01 -25.35 -14.17
C GLY A 802 38.64 -25.96 -13.82
N GLN A 803 38.04 -25.58 -12.69
CA GLN A 803 36.78 -26.14 -12.22
C GLN A 803 35.61 -25.29 -12.72
N TYR A 804 34.71 -25.91 -13.50
CA TYR A 804 33.42 -25.33 -13.87
C TYR A 804 32.39 -26.44 -14.05
N GLU A 805 31.68 -26.75 -12.98
CA GLU A 805 30.81 -27.93 -12.90
C GLU A 805 29.57 -27.70 -12.04
N HIS A 806 28.52 -28.46 -12.35
CA HIS A 806 27.36 -28.64 -11.49
C HIS A 806 27.46 -29.93 -10.69
N CYS A 807 26.94 -29.86 -9.48
CA CYS A 807 26.59 -31.00 -8.66
C CYS A 807 25.07 -30.92 -8.45
N LEU A 808 24.32 -31.84 -9.06
CA LEU A 808 22.87 -31.88 -8.99
C LEU A 808 22.44 -32.95 -7.99
N ALA A 809 21.69 -32.55 -6.96
CA ALA A 809 20.96 -33.47 -6.11
C ALA A 809 19.68 -33.89 -6.84
N VAL A 810 19.42 -35.19 -6.91
CA VAL A 810 18.32 -35.74 -7.70
C VAL A 810 17.42 -36.67 -6.88
N GLY A 811 16.11 -36.61 -7.12
CA GLY A 811 15.08 -37.44 -6.48
C GLY A 811 14.25 -38.25 -7.46
N ALA A 812 13.27 -39.02 -6.95
CA ALA A 812 12.35 -39.78 -7.80
C ALA A 812 11.45 -38.83 -8.63
N VAL A 813 10.95 -39.34 -9.76
CA VAL A 813 10.01 -38.63 -10.62
C VAL A 813 8.67 -39.27 -10.50
#